data_AF-A0A1Y5T4R4-F1
#
_entry.id   AF-A0A1Y5T4R4-F1
#
_cell.length_a   1.000
_cell.length_b   1.000
_cell.length_c   1.000
_cell.angle_alpha   90.00
_cell.angle_beta   90.00
_cell.angle_gamma   90.00
#
_symmetry.space_group_name_H-M   'P 1'
#
loop_
_entity.id
_entity.type
_entity.pdbx_description
1 polymer ?
#
loop_
_entity_poly.entity_id
_entity_poly.type
_entity_poly.pdbx_seq_one_letter_code
_entity_poly.pdbx_strand_id
1 'polypeptide(L)'
;MLRSALALLCLILALPAAAQNSCDYANDNECDEARFGGQGYCEPNTDGNDCVLVAKGIADNSCSFAFDGQCDEYRHGGTGSCLDGSDTADCADWIVQREADFLMRANALGLDTTSIGNLGDNTCRWSNDGECDDAAFGGSGLCDAGTDAMDCLINVQTTADLPPMDEADSCVFANDGACDEARYGGQGFCADGTDTTDCGAPTAAPAVAAGDDSCEWSGDNECDEARYGGGGYCADGTDATDCALLAAGIADDSCAFANDGECDELRYGGGGACVDGSDATDCNLYGDSPAALERLLALVPADLRGQLGDDSCQYSNDGECDDATFGGTVYCTPGTDATDCRALALGGEDSCRWANDGECDEPGIGTDNCTSGTDVTDCAAVAYLRNRTDTCNTAFDGICNEASGGDGTCEAFSDTADCLGRSRPAGLENHFFGRDDRLLVDATQMPWAAIGSLELQDGGCTGTLVGPSLVLTAAHCVTDTGEETLTPVSFTAGLSVGQSMGEARVTGAVFDPNYTPDAQPAGGGNGHDWALVTLDRPLGNEVGYLDVHELTSADLSQIGRSGLIVNQAGYSWDTGDNLSGNVGCRVVEAFDDNSILHECDTAQGDSGSPFLLNVDGAWKIIAVDSTFFNPDDDKSPFAQANLAVDSRAFARMVAQQQ
;
A
#
# COMPACT_ATOMS: atom_id res chain seq x y z
N MET A 1 4.35 -21.59 88.27
CA MET A 1 3.39 -21.65 87.14
C MET A 1 3.78 -20.57 86.13
N LEU A 2 3.89 -20.96 84.86
CA LEU A 2 4.10 -20.13 83.65
C LEU A 2 5.35 -19.24 83.57
N ARG A 3 6.53 -19.79 83.21
CA ARG A 3 7.65 -19.02 82.59
C ARG A 3 8.54 -19.82 81.62
N SER A 4 8.04 -20.89 80.97
CA SER A 4 8.90 -21.77 80.15
C SER A 4 8.31 -22.22 78.82
N ALA A 5 7.36 -21.49 78.22
CA ALA A 5 6.69 -21.92 76.99
C ALA A 5 6.59 -20.84 75.89
N LEU A 6 7.53 -19.89 75.84
CA LEU A 6 7.51 -18.81 74.83
C LEU A 6 8.92 -18.46 74.31
N ALA A 7 9.72 -19.48 73.97
CA ALA A 7 11.03 -19.30 73.36
C ALA A 7 11.24 -20.26 72.17
N LEU A 8 10.17 -20.58 71.45
CA LEU A 8 10.20 -21.45 70.29
C LEU A 8 9.27 -20.94 69.18
N LEU A 9 9.35 -19.66 68.81
CA LEU A 9 8.69 -19.16 67.60
C LEU A 9 9.21 -17.79 67.11
N CYS A 10 10.53 -17.62 67.00
CA CYS A 10 11.12 -16.49 66.25
C CYS A 10 12.35 -16.94 65.45
N LEU A 11 12.16 -17.98 64.64
CA LEU A 11 13.02 -18.23 63.48
C LEU A 11 12.10 -18.20 62.25
N ILE A 12 11.63 -17.01 61.90
CA ILE A 12 11.10 -16.77 60.55
C ILE A 12 12.35 -16.79 59.67
N LEU A 13 12.54 -17.91 58.98
CA LEU A 13 13.34 -17.95 57.78
C LEU A 13 12.81 -16.84 56.88
N ALA A 14 13.58 -15.76 56.69
CA ALA A 14 13.44 -14.93 55.51
C ALA A 14 13.82 -15.82 54.34
N LEU A 15 12.84 -16.55 53.82
CA LEU A 15 12.92 -17.11 52.47
C LEU A 15 13.06 -15.90 51.53
N PRO A 16 13.92 -15.97 50.50
CA PRO A 16 13.90 -14.96 49.46
C PRO A 16 12.46 -14.90 48.94
N ALA A 17 11.91 -13.69 48.79
CA ALA A 17 10.65 -13.51 48.08
C ALA A 17 10.85 -14.11 46.69
N ALA A 18 10.34 -15.33 46.49
CA ALA A 18 10.21 -15.88 45.16
C ALA A 18 9.22 -14.97 44.44
N ALA A 19 9.63 -14.42 43.30
CA ALA A 19 8.76 -13.88 42.27
C ALA A 19 7.45 -14.68 42.26
N GLN A 20 6.34 -14.06 42.64
CA GLN A 20 5.03 -14.69 42.52
C GLN A 20 4.45 -14.24 41.19
N ASN A 21 3.91 -15.18 40.42
CA ASN A 21 3.07 -14.90 39.25
C ASN A 21 1.63 -15.15 39.68
N SER A 22 0.99 -14.09 40.17
CA SER A 22 -0.29 -14.19 40.87
C SER A 22 -1.32 -13.13 40.47
N CYS A 23 -0.98 -12.20 39.57
CA CYS A 23 -1.96 -11.34 38.90
C CYS A 23 -2.50 -12.00 37.63
N ASP A 24 -3.58 -11.43 37.08
CA ASP A 24 -4.28 -11.98 35.90
C ASP A 24 -3.46 -11.85 34.60
N TYR A 25 -2.49 -10.94 34.58
CA TYR A 25 -1.59 -10.68 33.44
C TYR A 25 -0.22 -11.35 33.60
N ALA A 26 0.02 -12.09 34.70
CA ALA A 26 1.27 -12.82 34.82
C ALA A 26 1.36 -14.00 33.82
N ASN A 27 2.54 -14.20 33.22
CA ASN A 27 2.90 -15.20 32.20
C ASN A 27 2.37 -14.94 30.78
N ASP A 28 2.24 -13.68 30.38
CA ASP A 28 1.93 -13.29 29.01
C ASP A 28 3.14 -12.74 28.25
N ASN A 29 4.33 -12.80 28.85
CA ASN A 29 5.61 -12.28 28.37
C ASN A 29 5.77 -10.76 28.50
N GLU A 30 4.79 -10.06 29.07
CA GLU A 30 4.84 -8.63 29.35
C GLU A 30 5.20 -8.37 30.82
N CYS A 31 6.09 -7.40 31.08
CA CYS A 31 6.35 -6.95 32.44
C CYS A 31 5.32 -5.90 32.88
N ASP A 32 4.28 -6.33 33.59
CA ASP A 32 3.15 -5.46 33.96
C ASP A 32 3.36 -4.61 35.22
N GLU A 33 4.44 -4.86 35.97
CA GLU A 33 4.66 -4.15 37.23
C GLU A 33 5.19 -2.73 36.99
N ALA A 34 4.42 -1.71 37.37
CA ALA A 34 4.77 -0.29 37.19
C ALA A 34 6.15 0.12 37.73
N ARG A 35 6.67 -0.58 38.73
CA ARG A 35 8.02 -0.31 39.28
C ARG A 35 9.16 -0.65 38.32
N PHE A 36 8.89 -1.38 37.25
CA PHE A 36 9.85 -1.76 36.21
C PHE A 36 9.50 -1.12 34.85
N GLY A 37 8.58 -0.16 34.83
CA GLY A 37 8.12 0.50 33.60
C GLY A 37 6.92 -0.16 32.94
N GLY A 38 6.28 -1.15 33.60
CA GLY A 38 5.02 -1.75 33.15
C GLY A 38 3.79 -0.87 33.39
N GLN A 39 2.64 -1.27 32.85
CA GLN A 39 1.39 -0.48 32.90
C GLN A 39 0.68 -0.48 34.26
N GLY A 40 1.18 -1.28 35.22
CA GLY A 40 0.62 -1.34 36.58
C GLY A 40 -0.59 -2.25 36.72
N TYR A 41 -0.85 -3.13 35.74
CA TYR A 41 -1.88 -4.17 35.86
C TYR A 41 -1.55 -5.21 36.94
N CYS A 42 -0.26 -5.32 37.29
CA CYS A 42 0.22 -6.17 38.35
C CYS A 42 0.79 -5.36 39.51
N GLU A 43 0.33 -5.70 40.71
CA GLU A 43 0.88 -5.18 41.95
C GLU A 43 2.36 -5.61 42.11
N PRO A 44 3.19 -4.88 42.87
CA PRO A 44 4.59 -5.23 43.00
C PRO A 44 4.83 -6.66 43.50
N ASN A 45 5.68 -7.41 42.79
CA ASN A 45 6.03 -8.82 42.99
C ASN A 45 4.92 -9.83 42.66
N THR A 46 3.92 -9.47 41.85
CA THR A 46 2.87 -10.38 41.36
C THR A 46 3.02 -10.78 39.90
N ASP A 47 3.96 -10.19 39.17
CA ASP A 47 4.39 -10.60 37.84
C ASP A 47 5.93 -10.69 37.80
N GLY A 48 6.45 -11.74 38.43
CA GLY A 48 7.89 -11.86 38.63
C GLY A 48 8.64 -12.68 37.57
N ASN A 49 7.95 -13.49 36.77
CA ASN A 49 8.59 -14.19 35.64
C ASN A 49 8.80 -13.26 34.46
N ASP A 50 7.83 -12.39 34.17
CA ASP A 50 7.87 -11.62 32.92
C ASP A 50 8.74 -10.38 33.12
N CYS A 51 8.65 -9.77 34.30
CA CYS A 51 9.61 -8.76 34.75
C CYS A 51 11.04 -9.28 35.07
N VAL A 52 11.39 -10.56 34.86
CA VAL A 52 12.65 -11.12 35.39
C VAL A 52 13.91 -10.52 34.77
N LEU A 53 13.88 -10.12 33.50
CA LEU A 53 15.00 -9.51 32.78
C LEU A 53 15.06 -8.01 33.05
N VAL A 54 13.91 -7.34 32.89
CA VAL A 54 13.73 -5.91 33.19
C VAL A 54 14.14 -5.59 34.63
N ALA A 55 13.72 -6.40 35.62
CA ALA A 55 14.05 -6.21 37.04
C ALA A 55 15.55 -6.33 37.35
N LYS A 56 16.31 -7.05 36.52
CA LYS A 56 17.77 -7.17 36.64
C LYS A 56 18.51 -6.08 35.87
N GLY A 57 17.81 -5.25 35.11
CA GLY A 57 18.40 -4.31 34.16
C GLY A 57 19.25 -5.02 33.11
N ILE A 58 18.89 -6.26 32.78
CA ILE A 58 19.56 -7.03 31.72
C ILE A 58 18.82 -6.71 30.43
N ALA A 59 19.55 -6.13 29.49
CA ALA A 59 19.22 -6.14 28.08
C ALA A 59 20.00 -7.30 27.48
N ASP A 60 19.30 -8.38 27.13
CA ASP A 60 19.91 -9.48 26.39
C ASP A 60 19.04 -9.83 25.18
N ASN A 61 19.67 -10.46 24.18
CA ASN A 61 18.99 -10.94 22.97
C ASN A 61 18.85 -12.45 23.07
N SER A 62 18.29 -12.90 24.20
CA SER A 62 18.18 -14.33 24.52
C SER A 62 16.94 -14.97 23.90
N CYS A 63 16.00 -14.16 23.38
CA CYS A 63 14.87 -14.63 22.62
C CYS A 63 15.29 -15.20 21.26
N SER A 64 14.51 -16.17 20.76
CA SER A 64 14.75 -16.80 19.46
C SER A 64 14.59 -15.82 18.29
N PHE A 65 13.82 -14.75 18.49
CA PHE A 65 13.47 -13.75 17.50
C PHE A 65 14.24 -12.44 17.66
N ALA A 66 15.19 -12.36 18.61
CA ALA A 66 15.88 -11.10 18.94
C ALA A 66 16.85 -10.52 17.87
N PHE A 67 16.82 -11.07 16.65
CA PHE A 67 17.64 -10.69 15.50
C PHE A 67 16.93 -11.01 14.17
N ASP A 68 15.60 -11.02 14.16
CA ASP A 68 14.82 -11.22 12.95
C ASP A 68 14.37 -9.91 12.29
N GLY A 69 14.78 -8.78 12.88
CA GLY A 69 14.51 -7.45 12.36
C GLY A 69 13.17 -6.87 12.81
N GLN A 70 12.46 -7.54 13.72
CA GLN A 70 11.23 -7.04 14.32
C GLN A 70 11.40 -6.85 15.82
N CYS A 71 10.75 -5.82 16.37
CA CYS A 71 10.66 -5.70 17.82
C CYS A 71 9.55 -6.63 18.35
N ASP A 72 9.93 -7.63 19.12
CA ASP A 72 9.02 -8.66 19.63
C ASP A 72 8.67 -8.53 21.11
N GLU A 73 9.18 -7.49 21.77
CA GLU A 73 8.83 -7.16 23.15
C GLU A 73 7.52 -6.37 23.22
N TYR A 74 6.56 -6.85 24.03
CA TYR A 74 5.31 -6.13 24.24
C TYR A 74 5.57 -4.69 24.74
N ARG A 75 6.54 -4.46 25.64
CA ARG A 75 6.86 -3.12 26.18
C ARG A 75 7.00 -2.04 25.12
N HIS A 76 7.44 -2.38 23.91
CA HIS A 76 7.68 -1.42 22.82
C HIS A 76 6.63 -1.49 21.70
N GLY A 77 5.50 -2.16 21.96
CA GLY A 77 4.43 -2.38 20.97
C GLY A 77 4.68 -3.56 20.03
N GLY A 78 5.62 -4.45 20.39
CA GLY A 78 5.96 -5.64 19.62
C GLY A 78 4.95 -6.78 19.74
N THR A 79 5.20 -7.87 19.02
CA THR A 79 4.26 -9.01 18.88
C THR A 79 4.05 -9.80 20.18
N GLY A 80 4.96 -9.66 21.16
CA GLY A 80 4.98 -10.46 22.38
C GLY A 80 5.61 -11.84 22.23
N SER A 81 6.23 -12.10 21.07
CA SER A 81 6.98 -13.33 20.81
C SER A 81 8.21 -13.45 21.71
N CYS A 82 8.67 -12.33 22.27
CA CYS A 82 9.77 -12.25 23.21
C CYS A 82 9.34 -11.70 24.57
N LEU A 83 10.03 -12.17 25.61
CA LEU A 83 9.90 -11.64 26.96
C LEU A 83 10.43 -10.21 26.99
N ASP A 84 9.78 -9.30 27.70
CA ASP A 84 10.32 -7.95 27.91
C ASP A 84 11.77 -7.98 28.46
N GLY A 85 12.68 -7.34 27.73
CA GLY A 85 14.13 -7.34 27.98
C GLY A 85 14.93 -8.48 27.33
N SER A 86 14.33 -9.33 26.48
CA SER A 86 14.98 -10.46 25.79
C SER A 86 15.18 -10.29 24.27
N ASP A 87 14.67 -9.20 23.69
CA ASP A 87 14.88 -8.76 22.32
C ASP A 87 15.20 -7.26 22.31
N THR A 88 16.47 -6.94 22.56
CA THR A 88 16.89 -5.55 22.74
C THR A 88 17.66 -4.98 21.55
N ALA A 89 18.07 -5.80 20.58
CA ALA A 89 18.69 -5.28 19.36
C ALA A 89 17.62 -4.72 18.42
N ASP A 90 16.68 -5.56 18.03
CA ASP A 90 15.69 -5.18 17.02
C ASP A 90 14.75 -4.10 17.59
N CYS A 91 14.35 -4.23 18.86
CA CYS A 91 13.62 -3.17 19.55
C CYS A 91 14.39 -1.85 19.72
N ALA A 92 15.73 -1.86 19.81
CA ALA A 92 16.49 -0.61 19.86
C ALA A 92 16.47 0.10 18.50
N ASP A 93 16.62 -0.64 17.41
CA ASP A 93 16.55 -0.11 16.06
C ASP A 93 15.12 0.37 15.73
N TRP A 94 14.10 -0.38 16.17
CA TRP A 94 12.68 -0.03 16.06
C TRP A 94 12.32 1.29 16.75
N ILE A 95 12.81 1.51 17.97
CA ILE A 95 12.60 2.77 18.70
C ILE A 95 13.29 3.93 17.99
N VAL A 96 14.51 3.74 17.49
CA VAL A 96 15.24 4.78 16.74
C VAL A 96 14.48 5.16 15.47
N GLN A 97 13.88 4.19 14.78
CA GLN A 97 13.08 4.43 13.58
C GLN A 97 11.80 5.21 13.90
N ARG A 98 11.03 4.82 14.93
CA ARG A 98 9.82 5.55 15.36
C ARG A 98 10.14 7.00 15.74
N GLU A 99 11.26 7.23 16.43
CA GLU A 99 11.74 8.60 16.73
C GLU A 99 12.12 9.37 15.46
N ALA A 100 12.76 8.72 14.50
CA ALA A 100 13.11 9.35 13.23
C ALA A 100 11.87 9.73 12.42
N ASP A 101 10.87 8.84 12.36
CA ASP A 101 9.61 9.06 11.64
C ASP A 101 8.81 10.20 12.25
N PHE A 102 8.72 10.25 13.58
CA PHE A 102 8.17 11.38 14.31
C PHE A 102 8.89 12.69 13.95
N LEU A 103 10.23 12.72 14.01
CA LEU A 103 11.00 13.91 13.68
C LEU A 103 10.82 14.34 12.22
N MET A 104 10.74 13.39 11.28
CA MET A 104 10.48 13.68 9.86
C MET A 104 9.09 14.32 9.69
N ARG A 105 8.05 13.75 10.27
CA ARG A 105 6.68 14.30 10.21
C ARG A 105 6.56 15.66 10.90
N ALA A 106 7.15 15.82 12.09
CA ALA A 106 7.12 17.09 12.81
C ALA A 106 7.83 18.22 12.05
N ASN A 107 8.93 17.89 11.36
CA ASN A 107 9.62 18.84 10.48
C ASN A 107 8.82 19.12 9.21
N ALA A 108 8.15 18.12 8.62
CA ALA A 108 7.27 18.30 7.46
C ALA A 108 6.08 19.24 7.77
N LEU A 109 5.59 19.21 9.02
CA LEU A 109 4.56 20.13 9.52
C LEU A 109 5.09 21.51 9.94
N GLY A 110 6.39 21.77 9.79
CA GLY A 110 7.01 23.06 10.09
C GLY A 110 7.04 23.43 11.58
N LEU A 111 7.00 22.45 12.48
CA LEU A 111 7.07 22.69 13.92
C LEU A 111 8.45 23.19 14.35
N ASP A 112 8.49 24.19 15.23
CA ASP A 112 9.76 24.68 15.76
C ASP A 112 10.37 23.70 16.77
N THR A 113 11.69 23.74 16.94
CA THR A 113 12.44 22.82 17.84
C THR A 113 11.95 22.81 19.29
N THR A 114 11.32 23.89 19.77
CA THR A 114 10.73 23.98 21.11
C THR A 114 9.41 23.21 21.17
N SER A 115 8.60 23.31 20.12
CA SER A 115 7.34 22.58 19.97
C SER A 115 7.59 21.07 19.85
N ILE A 116 8.56 20.68 19.02
CA ILE A 116 9.04 19.29 18.93
C ILE A 116 9.56 18.80 20.29
N GLY A 117 10.38 19.62 20.98
CA GLY A 117 10.89 19.28 22.30
C GLY A 117 9.83 19.24 23.42
N ASN A 118 8.67 19.86 23.23
CA ASN A 118 7.56 19.80 24.19
C ASN A 118 6.68 18.57 23.99
N LEU A 119 6.58 18.06 22.75
CA LEU A 119 5.92 16.79 22.44
C LEU A 119 6.66 15.61 23.06
N GLY A 120 7.99 15.70 23.18
CA GLY A 120 8.81 14.72 23.87
C GLY A 120 9.30 13.61 22.95
N ASP A 121 9.14 12.36 23.36
CA ASP A 121 9.54 11.15 22.63
C ASP A 121 8.36 10.16 22.52
N ASN A 122 8.57 9.01 21.91
CA ASN A 122 7.62 7.93 21.66
C ASN A 122 7.89 6.72 22.54
N THR A 123 8.38 6.96 23.77
CA THR A 123 8.73 5.86 24.69
C THR A 123 7.50 5.16 25.27
N CYS A 124 6.30 5.71 25.09
CA CYS A 124 5.05 5.05 25.44
C CYS A 124 4.65 3.98 24.43
N ARG A 125 4.00 2.90 24.89
CA ARG A 125 3.51 1.82 24.01
C ARG A 125 2.51 2.35 22.98
N TRP A 126 1.55 3.15 23.42
CA TRP A 126 0.46 3.65 22.59
C TRP A 126 0.87 4.80 21.69
N SER A 127 2.16 5.14 21.62
CA SER A 127 2.60 6.32 20.88
C SER A 127 2.47 6.24 19.35
N ASN A 128 1.93 5.15 18.80
CA ASN A 128 1.64 4.97 17.36
C ASN A 128 0.37 4.12 17.16
N ASP A 129 -0.61 4.24 18.05
CA ASP A 129 -1.90 3.56 17.90
C ASP A 129 -2.97 4.44 17.23
N GLY A 130 -2.61 5.68 16.89
CA GLY A 130 -3.46 6.64 16.20
C GLY A 130 -4.32 7.48 17.13
N GLU A 131 -4.19 7.33 18.45
CA GLU A 131 -4.83 8.18 19.45
C GLU A 131 -3.78 8.91 20.29
N CYS A 132 -3.98 10.22 20.49
CA CYS A 132 -3.17 10.94 21.47
C CYS A 132 -3.57 10.52 22.89
N ASP A 133 -2.63 9.94 23.61
CA ASP A 133 -2.73 9.39 24.94
C ASP A 133 -1.99 10.21 26.00
N ASP A 134 -1.24 11.24 25.57
CA ASP A 134 -0.68 12.23 26.49
C ASP A 134 -1.75 13.22 26.97
N ALA A 135 -2.06 13.16 28.27
CA ALA A 135 -3.00 14.07 28.93
C ALA A 135 -2.59 15.56 28.83
N ALA A 136 -1.30 15.87 28.65
CA ALA A 136 -0.80 17.23 28.47
C ALA A 136 -1.26 17.85 27.13
N PHE A 137 -1.54 17.02 26.14
CA PHE A 137 -2.04 17.40 24.81
C PHE A 137 -3.54 17.11 24.63
N GLY A 138 -4.26 16.90 25.73
CA GLY A 138 -5.70 16.64 25.71
C GLY A 138 -6.08 15.19 25.42
N GLY A 139 -5.10 14.29 25.44
CA GLY A 139 -5.26 12.86 25.22
C GLY A 139 -5.91 12.09 26.37
N SER A 140 -6.05 10.78 26.17
CA SER A 140 -6.72 9.85 27.09
C SER A 140 -6.05 9.76 28.48
N GLY A 141 -4.76 10.09 28.57
CA GLY A 141 -3.93 9.97 29.76
C GLY A 141 -3.41 8.57 30.04
N LEU A 142 -3.40 7.70 29.04
CA LEU A 142 -2.79 6.37 29.12
C LEU A 142 -1.26 6.44 29.08
N CYS A 143 -0.69 7.48 28.48
CA CYS A 143 0.76 7.75 28.46
C CYS A 143 1.18 8.79 29.50
N ASP A 144 2.42 8.65 30.00
CA ASP A 144 3.08 9.71 30.77
C ASP A 144 3.33 10.93 29.86
N ALA A 145 3.34 12.13 30.45
CA ALA A 145 3.52 13.35 29.68
C ALA A 145 4.85 13.39 28.93
N GLY A 146 4.79 13.62 27.62
CA GLY A 146 5.92 13.70 26.69
C GLY A 146 6.43 12.35 26.19
N THR A 147 5.62 11.28 26.26
CA THR A 147 6.02 9.93 25.83
C THR A 147 5.20 9.38 24.65
N ASP A 148 4.25 10.18 24.17
CA ASP A 148 3.40 9.92 23.01
C ASP A 148 3.47 11.10 22.04
N ALA A 149 4.66 11.37 21.51
CA ALA A 149 4.91 12.53 20.68
C ALA A 149 4.28 12.42 19.28
N MET A 150 4.23 11.22 18.72
CA MET A 150 3.80 10.96 17.34
C MET A 150 2.28 11.05 17.17
N ASP A 151 1.47 10.47 18.06
CA ASP A 151 0.02 10.55 17.92
C ASP A 151 -0.52 11.88 18.44
N CYS A 152 0.14 12.48 19.45
CA CYS A 152 -0.18 13.84 19.89
C CYS A 152 0.27 14.94 18.93
N LEU A 153 0.99 14.61 17.85
CA LEU A 153 1.31 15.54 16.76
C LEU A 153 0.05 16.21 16.19
N ILE A 154 -1.07 15.46 16.11
CA ILE A 154 -2.36 15.96 15.61
C ILE A 154 -2.96 17.07 16.50
N ASN A 155 -2.58 17.11 17.78
CA ASN A 155 -3.11 18.05 18.76
C ASN A 155 -2.26 19.30 18.94
N VAL A 156 -1.09 19.35 18.29
CA VAL A 156 -0.25 20.54 18.29
C VAL A 156 -0.72 21.47 17.19
N GLN A 157 -1.27 22.63 17.59
CA GLN A 157 -1.47 23.72 16.64
C GLN A 157 -0.10 24.09 16.07
N THR A 158 0.04 23.93 14.76
CA THR A 158 1.23 24.40 14.05
C THR A 158 1.42 25.87 14.38
N THR A 159 2.65 26.28 14.70
CA THR A 159 2.99 27.70 14.84
C THR A 159 2.98 28.43 13.50
N ALA A 160 2.21 27.95 12.52
CA ALA A 160 1.74 28.73 11.40
C ALA A 160 0.66 29.74 11.85
N ASP A 161 0.88 30.42 12.98
CA ASP A 161 0.53 31.82 13.01
C ASP A 161 1.48 32.49 12.02
N LEU A 162 0.96 32.68 10.80
CA LEU A 162 1.55 33.53 9.77
C LEU A 162 2.14 34.77 10.47
N PRO A 163 3.45 35.05 10.28
CA PRO A 163 4.00 36.30 10.81
C PRO A 163 3.18 37.45 10.20
N PRO A 164 2.90 38.53 10.95
CA PRO A 164 2.15 39.65 10.41
C PRO A 164 3.02 40.33 9.34
N MET A 165 2.80 39.98 8.07
CA MET A 165 3.43 40.64 6.93
C MET A 165 2.47 41.70 6.40
N ASP A 166 2.47 42.84 7.08
CA ASP A 166 2.13 44.12 6.45
C ASP A 166 3.25 44.48 5.44
N GLU A 167 3.38 43.73 4.34
CA GLU A 167 3.96 44.26 3.09
C GLU A 167 3.19 43.65 1.91
N ALA A 168 2.00 44.24 1.69
CA ALA A 168 1.24 44.08 0.46
C ALA A 168 2.17 44.19 -0.76
N ASP A 169 2.04 43.22 -1.65
CA ASP A 169 2.72 43.14 -2.95
C ASP A 169 4.25 42.99 -2.89
N SER A 170 4.73 42.16 -1.95
CA SER A 170 6.15 41.96 -1.66
C SER A 170 6.79 40.77 -2.37
N CYS A 171 6.02 39.85 -2.97
CA CYS A 171 6.60 38.76 -3.76
C CYS A 171 7.00 39.23 -5.18
N VAL A 172 7.84 38.43 -5.86
CA VAL A 172 8.35 38.77 -7.20
C VAL A 172 7.22 38.88 -8.25
N PHE A 173 6.12 38.16 -8.04
CA PHE A 173 5.01 38.04 -8.97
C PHE A 173 3.79 38.91 -8.59
N ALA A 174 3.87 39.68 -7.50
CA ALA A 174 2.74 40.36 -6.87
C ALA A 174 1.97 41.45 -7.65
N ASN A 175 2.31 41.65 -8.94
CA ASN A 175 1.75 42.68 -9.80
C ASN A 175 1.80 42.25 -11.28
N ASP A 176 1.80 40.95 -11.55
CA ASP A 176 1.86 40.44 -12.92
C ASP A 176 0.47 40.21 -13.53
N GLY A 177 -0.59 40.44 -12.74
CA GLY A 177 -1.98 40.36 -13.15
C GLY A 177 -2.62 39.00 -12.94
N ALA A 178 -1.91 38.04 -12.32
CA ALA A 178 -2.44 36.77 -11.84
C ALA A 178 -2.45 36.74 -10.30
N CYS A 179 -3.35 35.96 -9.70
CA CYS A 179 -3.32 35.74 -8.26
C CYS A 179 -2.44 34.52 -7.98
N ASP A 180 -1.30 34.74 -7.33
CA ASP A 180 -0.26 33.73 -7.11
C ASP A 180 -0.23 33.17 -5.68
N GLU A 181 -1.15 33.62 -4.83
CA GLU A 181 -1.32 33.08 -3.48
C GLU A 181 -2.22 31.84 -3.50
N ALA A 182 -1.69 30.71 -3.01
CA ALA A 182 -2.41 29.44 -2.94
C ALA A 182 -3.75 29.54 -2.20
N ARG A 183 -3.83 30.35 -1.14
CA ARG A 183 -5.06 30.58 -0.35
C ARG A 183 -6.26 31.14 -1.14
N TYR A 184 -6.03 31.69 -2.33
CA TYR A 184 -7.07 32.24 -3.22
C TYR A 184 -7.20 31.45 -4.53
N GLY A 185 -6.63 30.24 -4.58
CA GLY A 185 -6.63 29.38 -5.78
C GLY A 185 -5.51 29.70 -6.77
N GLY A 186 -4.49 30.44 -6.33
CA GLY A 186 -3.29 30.72 -7.11
C GLY A 186 -2.27 29.57 -7.11
N GLN A 187 -1.28 29.66 -7.98
CA GLN A 187 -0.26 28.62 -8.21
C GLN A 187 0.78 28.46 -7.08
N GLY A 188 0.62 29.19 -5.95
CA GLY A 188 1.48 29.08 -4.77
C GLY A 188 2.88 29.70 -4.92
N PHE A 189 3.12 30.49 -5.97
CA PHE A 189 4.40 31.18 -6.18
C PHE A 189 4.64 32.34 -5.20
N CYS A 190 3.57 32.83 -4.58
CA CYS A 190 3.61 33.89 -3.58
C CYS A 190 3.04 33.40 -2.24
N ALA A 191 3.72 33.77 -1.16
CA ALA A 191 3.23 33.49 0.19
C ALA A 191 1.97 34.31 0.48
N ASP A 192 1.10 33.79 1.33
CA ASP A 192 -0.13 34.44 1.73
C ASP A 192 0.07 35.90 2.18
N GLY A 193 -0.68 36.84 1.58
CA GLY A 193 -0.63 38.27 1.85
C GLY A 193 0.49 39.04 1.12
N THR A 194 1.21 38.41 0.21
CA THR A 194 2.33 39.03 -0.53
C THR A 194 2.02 39.39 -1.98
N ASP A 195 0.82 39.07 -2.49
CA ASP A 195 0.27 39.40 -3.82
C ASP A 195 -1.19 39.88 -3.70
N THR A 196 -1.37 40.98 -2.98
CA THR A 196 -2.69 41.42 -2.53
C THR A 196 -3.42 42.29 -3.55
N THR A 197 -2.69 42.87 -4.50
CA THR A 197 -3.26 43.69 -5.57
C THR A 197 -3.97 42.84 -6.61
N ASP A 198 -3.40 41.69 -6.99
CA ASP A 198 -4.02 40.79 -7.96
C ASP A 198 -5.02 39.82 -7.29
N CYS A 199 -4.81 39.46 -6.02
CA CYS A 199 -5.75 38.64 -5.23
C CYS A 199 -6.86 39.44 -4.49
N GLY A 200 -7.02 40.74 -4.76
CA GLY A 200 -7.89 41.65 -3.98
C GLY A 200 -9.40 41.64 -4.29
N ALA A 201 -10.16 40.90 -3.46
CA ALA A 201 -11.56 41.09 -2.98
C ALA A 201 -12.68 40.10 -3.46
N PRO A 202 -13.65 39.74 -2.56
CA PRO A 202 -14.04 38.34 -2.36
C PRO A 202 -15.55 38.03 -2.58
N THR A 203 -15.88 36.74 -2.71
CA THR A 203 -17.07 36.16 -2.04
C THR A 203 -16.73 34.80 -1.44
N ALA A 204 -16.96 34.69 -0.13
CA ALA A 204 -16.84 33.47 0.66
C ALA A 204 -17.61 32.29 0.05
N ALA A 205 -17.02 31.09 0.14
CA ALA A 205 -17.73 29.84 -0.06
C ALA A 205 -18.95 29.78 0.89
N PRO A 206 -20.17 29.51 0.39
CA PRO A 206 -21.31 29.26 1.27
C PRO A 206 -21.20 27.86 1.86
N ALA A 207 -21.62 27.72 3.12
CA ALA A 207 -21.88 26.43 3.74
C ALA A 207 -22.83 25.59 2.86
N VAL A 208 -22.57 24.28 2.76
CA VAL A 208 -23.43 23.31 2.05
C VAL A 208 -24.86 23.45 2.59
N ALA A 209 -25.73 24.00 1.76
CA ALA A 209 -27.13 24.20 2.11
C ALA A 209 -27.86 22.86 2.00
N ALA A 210 -28.70 22.54 2.97
CA ALA A 210 -29.65 21.43 2.85
C ALA A 210 -30.48 21.61 1.58
N GLY A 211 -30.29 20.71 0.62
CA GLY A 211 -31.02 20.67 -0.64
C GLY A 211 -32.50 20.30 -0.44
N ASP A 212 -33.33 20.61 -1.44
CA ASP A 212 -34.75 20.26 -1.47
C ASP A 212 -34.91 18.88 -2.11
N ASP A 213 -35.26 17.86 -1.31
CA ASP A 213 -35.50 16.47 -1.76
C ASP A 213 -37.01 16.18 -1.84
N SER A 214 -37.78 17.09 -2.43
CA SER A 214 -39.23 16.98 -2.47
C SER A 214 -39.80 16.09 -3.59
N CYS A 215 -38.96 15.50 -4.44
CA CYS A 215 -39.37 14.55 -5.46
C CYS A 215 -39.82 13.19 -4.88
N GLU A 216 -40.58 12.41 -5.64
CA GLU A 216 -40.99 11.04 -5.24
C GLU A 216 -39.85 10.03 -5.37
N TRP A 217 -38.89 10.31 -6.25
CA TRP A 217 -37.74 9.48 -6.56
C TRP A 217 -36.44 10.05 -5.97
N SER A 218 -36.54 10.91 -4.95
CA SER A 218 -35.36 11.34 -4.20
C SER A 218 -35.03 10.35 -3.09
N GLY A 219 -33.73 10.16 -2.83
CA GLY A 219 -33.19 9.25 -1.83
C GLY A 219 -33.24 7.77 -2.23
N ASP A 220 -33.25 7.49 -3.53
CA ASP A 220 -33.18 6.15 -4.10
C ASP A 220 -31.82 5.80 -4.74
N ASN A 221 -30.85 6.72 -4.60
CA ASN A 221 -29.47 6.65 -5.07
C ASN A 221 -29.31 6.76 -6.60
N GLU A 222 -30.32 7.22 -7.34
CA GLU A 222 -30.18 7.61 -8.75
C GLU A 222 -30.47 9.11 -8.90
N CYS A 223 -29.67 9.84 -9.71
CA CYS A 223 -29.98 11.24 -9.99
C CYS A 223 -31.08 11.33 -11.06
N ASP A 224 -32.25 11.83 -10.67
CA ASP A 224 -33.46 11.78 -11.50
C ASP A 224 -33.87 13.10 -12.15
N GLU A 225 -33.07 14.15 -11.93
CA GLU A 225 -33.23 15.43 -12.59
C GLU A 225 -32.60 15.43 -13.99
N ALA A 226 -33.38 15.80 -15.00
CA ALA A 226 -32.89 15.82 -16.39
C ALA A 226 -31.72 16.79 -16.62
N ARG A 227 -31.58 17.82 -15.77
CA ARG A 227 -30.49 18.81 -15.86
C ARG A 227 -29.09 18.24 -15.54
N TYR A 228 -29.03 17.06 -14.94
CA TYR A 228 -27.80 16.31 -14.64
C TYR A 228 -27.73 14.98 -15.44
N GLY A 229 -28.51 14.85 -16.52
CA GLY A 229 -28.51 13.65 -17.37
C GLY A 229 -29.38 12.47 -16.86
N GLY A 230 -30.10 12.66 -15.76
CA GLY A 230 -31.03 11.68 -15.18
C GLY A 230 -32.26 11.36 -16.04
N GLY A 231 -33.08 10.40 -15.60
CA GLY A 231 -34.28 9.94 -16.31
C GLY A 231 -35.38 11.00 -16.52
N GLY A 232 -35.24 12.17 -15.88
CA GLY A 232 -36.17 13.30 -15.97
C GLY A 232 -37.46 13.06 -15.22
N TYR A 233 -37.41 12.22 -14.19
CA TYR A 233 -38.53 11.89 -13.32
C TYR A 233 -38.73 12.94 -12.22
N CYS A 234 -37.69 13.71 -11.89
CA CYS A 234 -37.70 14.82 -10.95
C CYS A 234 -37.54 16.18 -11.63
N ALA A 235 -38.08 17.22 -10.99
CA ALA A 235 -37.93 18.60 -11.45
C ALA A 235 -36.63 19.21 -10.92
N ASP A 236 -36.06 20.18 -11.62
CA ASP A 236 -34.79 20.81 -11.24
C ASP A 236 -34.78 21.31 -9.78
N GLY A 237 -33.79 20.84 -9.01
CA GLY A 237 -33.55 21.16 -7.61
C GLY A 237 -34.50 20.48 -6.63
N THR A 238 -35.10 19.33 -6.97
CA THR A 238 -36.02 18.57 -6.10
C THR A 238 -35.52 17.17 -5.73
N ASP A 239 -34.36 16.77 -6.24
CA ASP A 239 -33.63 15.55 -5.93
C ASP A 239 -32.15 15.91 -5.68
N ALA A 240 -31.95 16.77 -4.68
CA ALA A 240 -30.68 17.46 -4.48
C ALA A 240 -29.62 16.58 -3.79
N THR A 241 -30.03 15.61 -2.98
CA THR A 241 -29.13 14.70 -2.27
C THR A 241 -28.53 13.63 -3.20
N ASP A 242 -29.32 13.01 -4.09
CA ASP A 242 -28.80 11.95 -4.97
C ASP A 242 -28.00 12.55 -6.15
N CYS A 243 -28.39 13.74 -6.63
CA CYS A 243 -27.62 14.49 -7.61
C CYS A 243 -26.39 15.23 -7.02
N ALA A 244 -26.17 15.19 -5.70
CA ALA A 244 -25.01 15.83 -5.06
C ALA A 244 -23.68 15.11 -5.40
N LEU A 245 -23.72 13.81 -5.68
CA LEU A 245 -22.54 13.01 -6.04
C LEU A 245 -22.10 13.25 -7.49
N LEU A 246 -23.04 13.45 -8.43
CA LEU A 246 -22.69 13.96 -9.77
C LEU A 246 -22.05 15.36 -9.69
N ALA A 247 -22.50 16.18 -8.75
CA ALA A 247 -21.90 17.49 -8.48
C ALA A 247 -20.53 17.43 -7.77
N ALA A 248 -20.03 16.25 -7.39
CA ALA A 248 -18.79 16.03 -6.64
C ALA A 248 -17.64 15.41 -7.47
N GLY A 249 -17.78 15.24 -8.79
CA GLY A 249 -16.65 14.88 -9.67
C GLY A 249 -16.78 13.61 -10.51
N ILE A 250 -17.95 12.97 -10.62
CA ILE A 250 -18.26 12.13 -11.78
C ILE A 250 -19.14 12.97 -12.72
N ALA A 251 -18.47 13.70 -13.63
CA ALA A 251 -18.97 14.69 -14.59
C ALA A 251 -19.54 16.01 -14.01
N ASP A 252 -18.65 16.97 -13.71
CA ASP A 252 -19.03 18.37 -13.46
C ASP A 252 -19.18 19.16 -14.79
N ASP A 253 -20.41 19.54 -15.11
CA ASP A 253 -20.80 20.38 -16.26
C ASP A 253 -21.26 21.77 -15.81
N SER A 254 -20.68 22.29 -14.72
CA SER A 254 -21.08 23.58 -14.16
C SER A 254 -20.76 24.77 -15.07
N CYS A 255 -19.94 24.59 -16.10
CA CYS A 255 -19.64 25.60 -17.11
C CYS A 255 -20.83 25.90 -18.02
N ALA A 256 -20.95 27.16 -18.44
CA ALA A 256 -21.99 27.60 -19.36
C ALA A 256 -21.87 27.01 -20.78
N PHE A 257 -20.70 26.48 -21.14
CA PHE A 257 -20.45 25.84 -22.43
C PHE A 257 -20.41 24.31 -22.33
N ALA A 258 -20.65 23.75 -21.15
CA ALA A 258 -20.75 22.31 -21.02
C ALA A 258 -21.91 21.75 -21.84
N ASN A 259 -21.68 20.61 -22.52
CA ASN A 259 -22.61 19.93 -23.44
C ASN A 259 -22.91 20.66 -24.77
N ASP A 260 -22.02 21.54 -25.23
CA ASP A 260 -22.12 22.17 -26.55
C ASP A 260 -21.44 21.37 -27.69
N GLY A 261 -20.74 20.29 -27.32
CA GLY A 261 -20.06 19.37 -28.22
C GLY A 261 -18.60 19.71 -28.51
N GLU A 262 -18.05 20.75 -27.89
CA GLU A 262 -16.62 21.09 -27.91
C GLU A 262 -16.05 21.04 -26.48
N CYS A 263 -14.81 20.58 -26.30
CA CYS A 263 -14.17 20.65 -24.99
C CYS A 263 -13.59 22.05 -24.79
N ASP A 264 -14.06 22.73 -23.75
CA ASP A 264 -13.82 24.14 -23.46
C ASP A 264 -12.90 24.40 -22.27
N GLU A 265 -12.37 23.34 -21.63
CA GLU A 265 -11.38 23.45 -20.56
C GLU A 265 -9.95 23.59 -21.11
N LEU A 266 -9.13 24.43 -20.48
CA LEU A 266 -7.74 24.61 -20.90
C LEU A 266 -6.89 23.36 -20.63
N ARG A 267 -7.16 22.62 -19.54
CA ARG A 267 -6.41 21.40 -19.18
C ARG A 267 -6.41 20.30 -20.24
N TYR A 268 -7.40 20.30 -21.15
CA TYR A 268 -7.51 19.35 -22.28
C TYR A 268 -7.20 19.98 -23.64
N GLY A 269 -6.59 21.18 -23.65
CA GLY A 269 -6.30 21.94 -24.85
C GLY A 269 -7.54 22.54 -25.52
N GLY A 270 -8.62 22.76 -24.77
CA GLY A 270 -9.88 23.36 -25.19
C GLY A 270 -9.82 24.88 -25.38
N GLY A 271 -10.98 25.48 -25.66
CA GLY A 271 -11.12 26.92 -25.91
C GLY A 271 -10.81 27.82 -24.69
N GLY A 272 -10.76 27.24 -23.50
CA GLY A 272 -10.58 27.93 -22.23
C GLY A 272 -11.77 28.79 -21.81
N ALA A 273 -12.95 28.42 -22.30
CA ALA A 273 -14.20 29.05 -21.91
C ALA A 273 -14.74 28.49 -20.58
N CYS A 274 -14.22 27.34 -20.15
CA CYS A 274 -14.56 26.66 -18.91
C CYS A 274 -13.36 26.55 -17.96
N VAL A 275 -13.65 26.55 -16.65
CA VAL A 275 -12.65 26.23 -15.62
C VAL A 275 -12.39 24.73 -15.69
N ASP A 276 -11.18 24.32 -15.37
CA ASP A 276 -10.80 22.90 -15.37
C ASP A 276 -11.72 22.09 -14.45
N GLY A 277 -12.21 20.96 -14.97
CA GLY A 277 -13.21 20.08 -14.36
C GLY A 277 -14.68 20.46 -14.60
N SER A 278 -14.99 21.63 -15.19
CA SER A 278 -16.38 22.15 -15.28
C SER A 278 -17.10 21.94 -16.62
N ASP A 279 -16.47 21.30 -17.60
CA ASP A 279 -17.06 20.86 -18.88
C ASP A 279 -16.73 19.38 -19.11
N ALA A 280 -17.04 18.58 -18.10
CA ALA A 280 -16.65 17.19 -18.05
C ALA A 280 -17.32 16.34 -19.13
N THR A 281 -18.54 16.65 -19.58
CA THR A 281 -19.26 15.85 -20.59
C THR A 281 -18.65 15.98 -21.98
N ASP A 282 -18.31 17.19 -22.42
CA ASP A 282 -17.66 17.34 -23.73
C ASP A 282 -16.18 17.01 -23.64
N CYS A 283 -15.50 17.31 -22.53
CA CYS A 283 -14.11 16.94 -22.30
C CYS A 283 -13.88 15.45 -22.01
N ASN A 284 -14.93 14.67 -21.67
CA ASN A 284 -14.86 13.22 -21.42
C ASN A 284 -14.24 12.42 -22.57
N LEU A 285 -14.37 12.93 -23.80
CA LEU A 285 -13.89 12.28 -25.03
C LEU A 285 -12.43 12.63 -25.38
N TYR A 286 -11.76 13.50 -24.62
CA TYR A 286 -10.53 14.13 -25.07
C TYR A 286 -9.25 13.70 -24.36
N GLY A 287 -9.27 13.15 -23.14
CA GLY A 287 -8.06 12.80 -22.36
C GLY A 287 -6.94 12.14 -23.16
N ASP A 288 -7.28 11.13 -23.99
CA ASP A 288 -6.28 10.29 -24.68
C ASP A 288 -6.40 10.36 -26.21
N SER A 289 -7.20 11.28 -26.75
CA SER A 289 -7.37 11.36 -28.20
C SER A 289 -6.10 11.96 -28.86
N PRO A 290 -5.61 11.43 -30.01
CA PRO A 290 -4.42 12.00 -30.67
C PRO A 290 -4.52 13.50 -30.98
N ALA A 291 -5.75 13.99 -31.20
CA ALA A 291 -6.02 15.41 -31.44
C ALA A 291 -5.99 16.28 -30.17
N ALA A 292 -6.24 15.71 -29.00
CA ALA A 292 -6.04 16.40 -27.72
C ALA A 292 -4.57 16.40 -27.32
N LEU A 293 -3.89 15.26 -27.44
CA LEU A 293 -2.45 15.16 -27.21
C LEU A 293 -1.66 16.16 -28.07
N GLU A 294 -2.00 16.29 -29.36
CA GLU A 294 -1.39 17.31 -30.24
C GLU A 294 -1.62 18.75 -29.73
N ARG A 295 -2.81 19.04 -29.18
CA ARG A 295 -3.13 20.37 -28.61
C ARG A 295 -2.40 20.61 -27.29
N LEU A 296 -2.33 19.62 -26.41
CA LEU A 296 -1.59 19.69 -25.15
C LEU A 296 -0.10 19.88 -25.41
N LEU A 297 0.47 19.12 -26.34
CA LEU A 297 1.83 19.36 -26.83
C LEU A 297 1.99 20.78 -27.38
N ALA A 298 0.98 21.35 -28.03
CA ALA A 298 0.98 22.73 -28.52
C ALA A 298 0.91 23.81 -27.42
N LEU A 299 0.58 23.44 -26.18
CA LEU A 299 0.64 24.33 -25.01
C LEU A 299 2.04 24.35 -24.37
N VAL A 300 2.84 23.30 -24.54
CA VAL A 300 4.20 23.21 -23.98
C VAL A 300 5.10 24.37 -24.46
N PRO A 301 5.92 25.00 -23.59
CA PRO A 301 6.91 25.99 -24.02
C PRO A 301 7.79 25.51 -25.18
N ALA A 302 8.05 26.36 -26.17
CA ALA A 302 8.68 25.95 -27.43
C ALA A 302 10.11 25.38 -27.27
N ASP A 303 10.82 25.80 -26.22
CA ASP A 303 12.13 25.29 -25.83
C ASP A 303 12.07 23.88 -25.23
N LEU A 304 11.02 23.59 -24.45
CA LEU A 304 10.77 22.27 -23.88
C LEU A 304 10.20 21.31 -24.93
N ARG A 305 9.27 21.76 -25.78
CA ARG A 305 8.79 21.00 -26.95
C ARG A 305 9.93 20.60 -27.89
N GLY A 306 10.93 21.46 -28.05
CA GLY A 306 12.12 21.15 -28.85
C GLY A 306 13.01 20.07 -28.25
N GLN A 307 12.91 19.83 -26.93
CA GLN A 307 13.61 18.75 -26.22
C GLN A 307 12.80 17.45 -26.23
N LEU A 308 11.48 17.55 -26.04
CA LEU A 308 10.54 16.42 -26.16
C LEU A 308 10.58 15.78 -27.55
N GLY A 309 10.79 16.57 -28.61
CA GLY A 309 11.02 16.04 -29.95
C GLY A 309 9.74 15.58 -30.66
N ASP A 310 9.68 14.31 -31.04
CA ASP A 310 8.56 13.69 -31.77
C ASP A 310 8.21 12.28 -31.26
N ASP A 311 7.15 11.67 -31.79
CA ASP A 311 6.67 10.34 -31.40
C ASP A 311 7.16 9.26 -32.37
N SER A 312 8.46 9.26 -32.66
CA SER A 312 9.06 8.29 -33.58
C SER A 312 9.38 6.93 -32.93
N CYS A 313 9.33 6.84 -31.60
CA CYS A 313 9.47 5.61 -30.85
C CYS A 313 8.21 4.74 -30.95
N GLN A 314 8.36 3.42 -30.81
CA GLN A 314 7.22 2.49 -30.87
C GLN A 314 6.30 2.55 -29.64
N TYR A 315 6.83 3.06 -28.52
CA TYR A 315 6.14 3.18 -27.24
C TYR A 315 5.65 4.60 -26.95
N SER A 316 5.73 5.51 -27.93
CA SER A 316 5.46 6.95 -27.73
C SER A 316 4.00 7.35 -27.44
N ASN A 317 3.11 6.37 -27.28
CA ASN A 317 1.67 6.55 -27.06
C ASN A 317 1.10 5.34 -26.29
N ASP A 318 1.88 4.75 -25.40
CA ASP A 318 1.40 3.66 -24.54
C ASP A 318 1.03 4.12 -23.13
N GLY A 319 1.20 5.42 -22.84
CA GLY A 319 0.84 6.04 -21.57
C GLY A 319 2.03 6.14 -20.59
N GLU A 320 3.15 5.49 -20.89
CA GLU A 320 4.38 5.62 -20.10
C GLU A 320 5.35 6.61 -20.74
N CYS A 321 5.93 7.50 -19.94
CA CYS A 321 7.06 8.28 -20.42
C CYS A 321 8.30 7.38 -20.49
N ASP A 322 8.83 7.19 -21.68
CA ASP A 322 9.96 6.31 -22.01
C ASP A 322 11.25 7.06 -22.35
N ASP A 323 11.26 8.38 -22.13
CA ASP A 323 12.44 9.23 -22.25
C ASP A 323 13.02 9.58 -20.87
N ALA A 324 14.11 8.91 -20.53
CA ALA A 324 14.90 9.15 -19.31
C ALA A 324 15.35 10.62 -19.11
N THR A 325 15.33 11.47 -20.14
CA THR A 325 15.60 12.91 -20.01
C THR A 325 14.57 13.61 -19.13
N PHE A 326 13.33 13.13 -19.15
CA PHE A 326 12.20 13.68 -18.39
C PHE A 326 11.82 12.81 -17.19
N GLY A 327 12.73 11.94 -16.76
CA GLY A 327 12.48 11.00 -15.67
C GLY A 327 11.64 9.80 -16.08
N GLY A 328 11.49 9.56 -17.39
CA GLY A 328 10.87 8.38 -17.97
C GLY A 328 11.72 7.11 -17.89
N THR A 329 11.22 6.02 -18.46
CA THR A 329 11.98 4.78 -18.63
C THR A 329 13.09 4.95 -19.69
N VAL A 330 13.77 3.86 -20.06
CA VAL A 330 14.86 3.84 -21.06
C VAL A 330 14.47 3.18 -22.39
N TYR A 331 13.18 2.89 -22.61
CA TYR A 331 12.74 2.17 -23.80
C TYR A 331 12.79 3.02 -25.08
N CYS A 332 12.70 4.34 -24.96
CA CYS A 332 12.82 5.26 -26.08
C CYS A 332 14.15 6.03 -26.08
N THR A 333 14.57 6.43 -27.27
CA THR A 333 15.72 7.33 -27.40
C THR A 333 15.29 8.74 -26.97
N PRO A 334 16.16 9.53 -26.32
CA PRO A 334 15.81 10.89 -25.97
C PRO A 334 15.25 11.71 -27.14
N GLY A 335 14.08 12.32 -26.93
CA GLY A 335 13.32 13.12 -27.87
C GLY A 335 12.46 12.33 -28.87
N THR A 336 12.14 11.06 -28.58
CA THR A 336 11.35 10.19 -29.48
C THR A 336 10.02 9.70 -28.88
N ASP A 337 9.70 10.19 -27.69
CA ASP A 337 8.46 9.94 -26.96
C ASP A 337 7.96 11.27 -26.37
N ALA A 338 7.41 12.13 -27.22
CA ALA A 338 7.05 13.49 -26.82
C ALA A 338 5.71 13.52 -26.11
N THR A 339 4.77 12.70 -26.58
CA THR A 339 3.39 12.66 -26.12
C THR A 339 3.29 12.22 -24.67
N ASP A 340 3.88 11.08 -24.31
CA ASP A 340 3.73 10.50 -22.96
C ASP A 340 4.65 11.21 -21.94
N CYS A 341 5.80 11.75 -22.38
CA CYS A 341 6.67 12.55 -21.52
C CYS A 341 6.28 14.01 -21.36
N ARG A 342 5.23 14.50 -22.04
CA ARG A 342 4.82 15.91 -22.02
C ARG A 342 4.61 16.43 -20.61
N ALA A 343 3.79 15.71 -19.83
CA ALA A 343 3.37 16.14 -18.51
C ALA A 343 4.54 16.16 -17.54
N LEU A 344 5.35 15.10 -17.51
CA LEU A 344 6.58 15.06 -16.73
C LEU A 344 7.57 16.17 -17.11
N ALA A 345 7.69 16.51 -18.39
CA ALA A 345 8.54 17.61 -18.83
C ALA A 345 8.10 18.97 -18.27
N LEU A 346 6.80 19.15 -18.01
CA LEU A 346 6.23 20.34 -17.38
C LEU A 346 6.39 20.35 -15.84
N GLY A 347 6.88 19.25 -15.26
CA GLY A 347 6.91 19.03 -13.81
C GLY A 347 5.66 18.33 -13.27
N GLY A 348 4.83 17.79 -14.16
CA GLY A 348 3.55 17.15 -13.89
C GLY A 348 2.37 18.12 -13.97
N GLU A 349 1.18 17.59 -14.29
CA GLU A 349 -0.09 18.32 -14.40
C GLU A 349 -1.27 17.37 -14.09
N ASP A 350 -2.45 17.88 -13.74
CA ASP A 350 -3.66 17.05 -13.49
C ASP A 350 -4.55 16.97 -14.74
N SER A 351 -3.93 16.69 -15.90
CA SER A 351 -4.67 16.62 -17.16
C SER A 351 -5.47 15.33 -17.30
N CYS A 352 -5.16 14.29 -16.52
CA CYS A 352 -5.94 13.06 -16.50
C CYS A 352 -7.32 13.28 -15.88
N ARG A 353 -8.32 12.50 -16.30
CA ARG A 353 -9.68 12.65 -15.74
C ARG A 353 -9.77 12.18 -14.28
N TRP A 354 -8.93 11.23 -13.89
CA TRP A 354 -8.94 10.63 -12.55
C TRP A 354 -8.00 11.32 -11.56
N ALA A 355 -7.26 12.35 -12.00
CA ALA A 355 -6.21 13.01 -11.21
C ALA A 355 -6.58 13.66 -9.85
N ASN A 356 -7.84 13.58 -9.43
CA ASN A 356 -8.35 14.16 -8.18
C ASN A 356 -9.47 13.29 -7.57
N ASP A 357 -9.46 11.98 -7.82
CA ASP A 357 -10.44 11.06 -7.25
C ASP A 357 -9.97 10.41 -5.94
N GLY A 358 -8.74 10.72 -5.52
CA GLY A 358 -8.13 10.25 -4.28
C GLY A 358 -7.36 8.94 -4.43
N GLU A 359 -7.20 8.44 -5.66
CA GLU A 359 -6.38 7.28 -6.00
C GLU A 359 -5.26 7.70 -6.97
N CYS A 360 -4.06 7.13 -6.83
CA CYS A 360 -3.01 7.39 -7.80
C CYS A 360 -3.24 6.52 -9.04
N ASP A 361 -3.31 7.13 -10.21
CA ASP A 361 -3.64 6.46 -11.46
C ASP A 361 -2.49 6.41 -12.48
N GLU A 362 -1.31 6.91 -12.11
CA GLU A 362 -0.15 6.92 -12.98
C GLU A 362 0.51 5.54 -13.15
N PRO A 363 1.15 5.28 -14.30
CA PRO A 363 1.64 3.96 -14.63
C PRO A 363 2.78 3.52 -13.70
N GLY A 364 2.71 2.27 -13.25
CA GLY A 364 3.73 1.63 -12.39
C GLY A 364 3.78 2.14 -10.95
N ILE A 365 2.99 3.16 -10.60
CA ILE A 365 2.86 3.69 -9.23
C ILE A 365 1.40 3.86 -8.81
N GLY A 366 0.46 3.34 -9.60
CA GLY A 366 -0.96 3.59 -9.45
C GLY A 366 -1.80 2.54 -10.20
N THR A 367 -3.01 2.92 -10.62
CA THR A 367 -3.96 2.04 -11.34
C THR A 367 -3.73 1.95 -12.85
N ASP A 368 -2.69 2.62 -13.36
CA ASP A 368 -2.37 2.74 -14.79
C ASP A 368 -3.50 3.35 -15.64
N ASN A 369 -4.50 4.01 -15.04
CA ASN A 369 -5.60 4.67 -15.75
C ASN A 369 -5.19 6.01 -16.41
N CYS A 370 -4.06 6.58 -15.98
CA CYS A 370 -3.55 7.86 -16.44
C CYS A 370 -2.21 7.73 -17.16
N THR A 371 -1.84 8.74 -17.94
CA THR A 371 -0.49 8.85 -18.53
C THR A 371 0.51 9.34 -17.48
N SER A 372 1.77 8.94 -17.61
CA SER A 372 2.89 9.42 -16.78
C SER A 372 2.87 10.94 -16.55
N GLY A 373 2.85 11.36 -15.29
CA GLY A 373 2.85 12.77 -14.88
C GLY A 373 1.52 13.51 -15.01
N THR A 374 0.42 12.83 -15.36
CA THR A 374 -0.90 13.47 -15.61
C THR A 374 -1.88 13.39 -14.44
N ASP A 375 -1.46 12.81 -13.33
CA ASP A 375 -2.17 12.75 -12.05
C ASP A 375 -1.19 13.07 -10.93
N VAL A 376 -0.86 14.36 -10.79
CA VAL A 376 0.12 14.79 -9.79
C VAL A 376 -0.52 14.89 -8.42
N THR A 377 -1.76 15.34 -8.34
CA THR A 377 -2.42 15.59 -7.07
C THR A 377 -2.56 14.30 -6.25
N ASP A 378 -3.02 13.20 -6.84
CA ASP A 378 -3.21 11.96 -6.10
C ASP A 378 -1.91 11.14 -6.03
N CYS A 379 -1.06 11.17 -7.08
CA CYS A 379 0.24 10.49 -7.03
C CYS A 379 1.35 11.26 -6.28
N ALA A 380 1.10 12.46 -5.73
CA ALA A 380 2.14 13.28 -5.10
C ALA A 380 2.94 12.53 -4.02
N ALA A 381 2.26 11.69 -3.24
CA ALA A 381 2.86 10.92 -2.15
C ALA A 381 3.79 9.80 -2.64
N VAL A 382 3.62 9.33 -3.88
CA VAL A 382 4.28 8.14 -4.44
C VAL A 382 5.11 8.44 -5.69
N ALA A 383 5.08 9.67 -6.21
CA ALA A 383 5.80 10.12 -7.39
C ALA A 383 7.33 9.86 -7.33
N TYR A 384 7.90 9.70 -6.12
CA TYR A 384 9.31 9.35 -5.93
C TYR A 384 9.64 7.89 -6.31
N LEU A 385 8.64 7.02 -6.43
CA LEU A 385 8.74 5.63 -6.89
C LEU A 385 8.60 5.50 -8.41
N ARG A 386 8.29 6.58 -9.13
CA ARG A 386 8.09 6.54 -10.58
C ARG A 386 9.34 6.00 -11.29
N ASN A 387 9.13 5.03 -12.19
CA ASN A 387 10.18 4.35 -12.96
C ASN A 387 11.27 3.70 -12.10
N ARG A 388 10.92 3.37 -10.85
CA ARG A 388 11.77 2.65 -9.94
C ARG A 388 11.28 1.23 -9.76
N THR A 389 12.22 0.31 -9.67
CA THR A 389 11.98 -1.13 -9.52
C THR A 389 12.94 -1.71 -8.47
N ASP A 390 12.73 -2.97 -8.16
CA ASP A 390 13.58 -3.84 -7.35
C ASP A 390 14.11 -5.02 -8.20
N THR A 391 14.36 -4.75 -9.49
CA THR A 391 14.86 -5.73 -10.47
C THR A 391 16.32 -6.13 -10.26
N CYS A 392 17.08 -5.40 -9.43
CA CYS A 392 18.44 -5.78 -9.11
C CYS A 392 18.48 -6.97 -8.15
N ASN A 393 19.43 -7.88 -8.35
CA ASN A 393 19.54 -9.11 -7.55
C ASN A 393 19.95 -8.87 -6.09
N THR A 394 20.29 -7.63 -5.75
CA THR A 394 20.65 -7.21 -4.39
C THR A 394 19.67 -6.21 -3.83
N ALA A 395 18.51 -5.98 -4.48
CA ALA A 395 17.54 -4.95 -4.10
C ALA A 395 16.94 -5.09 -2.69
N PHE A 396 17.23 -6.19 -1.99
CA PHE A 396 16.70 -6.50 -0.66
C PHE A 396 17.79 -6.97 0.32
N ASP A 397 19.07 -6.67 0.07
CA ASP A 397 20.19 -7.07 0.92
C ASP A 397 20.55 -6.04 2.03
N GLY A 398 19.84 -4.91 2.05
CA GLY A 398 19.98 -3.82 3.00
C GLY A 398 21.06 -2.80 2.61
N ILE A 399 21.59 -2.87 1.38
CA ILE A 399 22.63 -1.98 0.88
C ILE A 399 22.20 -1.38 -0.46
N CYS A 400 22.03 -0.06 -0.50
CA CYS A 400 21.91 0.64 -1.77
C CYS A 400 23.14 0.36 -2.67
N ASN A 401 22.90 -0.25 -3.82
CA ASN A 401 23.87 -0.71 -4.81
C ASN A 401 23.80 0.10 -6.12
N GLU A 402 22.89 1.06 -6.22
CA GLU A 402 22.84 2.01 -7.34
C GLU A 402 24.04 2.96 -7.32
N ALA A 403 24.42 3.52 -8.47
CA ALA A 403 25.50 4.49 -8.54
C ALA A 403 25.20 5.79 -7.74
N SER A 404 23.91 6.14 -7.62
CA SER A 404 23.39 7.27 -6.84
C SER A 404 23.13 6.86 -5.40
N GLY A 405 24.18 6.62 -4.62
CA GLY A 405 24.06 6.31 -3.18
C GLY A 405 24.84 5.08 -2.74
N GLY A 406 25.23 4.22 -3.69
CA GLY A 406 25.87 2.93 -3.46
C GLY A 406 27.21 2.73 -4.14
N ASP A 407 27.53 1.47 -4.40
CA ASP A 407 28.76 1.02 -5.05
C ASP A 407 28.64 0.87 -6.58
N GLY A 408 27.44 1.03 -7.12
CA GLY A 408 27.16 1.02 -8.56
C GLY A 408 27.15 -0.37 -9.19
N THR A 409 26.86 -1.42 -8.41
CA THR A 409 26.66 -2.77 -8.94
C THR A 409 25.28 -2.98 -9.56
N CYS A 410 24.28 -2.17 -9.18
CA CYS A 410 22.95 -2.16 -9.78
C CYS A 410 22.82 -1.07 -10.85
N GLU A 411 21.89 -1.29 -11.79
CA GLU A 411 21.46 -0.24 -12.72
C GLU A 411 20.74 0.87 -11.93
N ALA A 412 20.68 2.08 -12.47
CA ALA A 412 19.96 3.17 -11.81
C ALA A 412 18.48 2.79 -11.65
N PHE A 413 17.88 3.12 -10.51
CA PHE A 413 16.46 2.88 -10.22
C PHE A 413 16.03 1.40 -10.15
N SER A 414 16.96 0.47 -9.94
CA SER A 414 16.68 -0.98 -9.88
C SER A 414 16.81 -1.58 -8.48
N ASP A 415 17.13 -0.76 -7.48
CA ASP A 415 17.33 -1.18 -6.09
C ASP A 415 16.67 -0.15 -5.17
N THR A 416 15.35 -0.17 -5.16
CA THR A 416 14.51 0.84 -4.52
C THR A 416 14.27 0.56 -3.06
N ALA A 417 14.01 -0.69 -2.70
CA ALA A 417 13.81 -1.12 -1.33
C ALA A 417 15.03 -0.80 -0.45
N ASP A 418 16.27 -0.87 -0.95
CA ASP A 418 17.44 -0.51 -0.15
C ASP A 418 17.94 0.93 -0.37
N CYS A 419 17.73 1.56 -1.54
CA CYS A 419 18.15 2.96 -1.76
C CYS A 419 17.18 4.01 -1.22
N LEU A 420 15.87 3.79 -1.32
CA LEU A 420 14.84 4.72 -0.82
C LEU A 420 14.14 4.23 0.44
N GLY A 421 14.39 2.98 0.83
CA GLY A 421 13.74 2.34 1.95
C GLY A 421 12.48 1.59 1.53
N ARG A 422 11.94 0.85 2.48
CA ARG A 422 10.86 -0.10 2.26
C ARG A 422 9.47 0.45 2.53
N SER A 423 9.36 1.67 3.06
CA SER A 423 8.06 2.29 3.30
C SER A 423 7.34 2.54 1.99
N ARG A 424 6.04 2.23 1.98
CA ARG A 424 5.14 2.38 0.84
C ARG A 424 3.84 3.00 1.35
N PRO A 425 3.35 4.11 0.79
CA PRO A 425 2.07 4.67 1.18
C PRO A 425 0.96 3.62 1.02
N ALA A 426 0.10 3.48 2.04
CA ALA A 426 -1.10 2.66 1.93
C ALA A 426 -2.02 3.28 0.85
N GLY A 427 -2.53 2.47 -0.08
CA GLY A 427 -3.33 2.94 -1.23
C GLY A 427 -2.65 2.86 -2.60
N LEU A 428 -1.45 2.29 -2.70
CA LEU A 428 -0.89 1.86 -3.99
C LEU A 428 -1.54 0.55 -4.45
N GLU A 429 -1.75 0.35 -5.75
CA GLU A 429 -2.15 -0.97 -6.30
C GLU A 429 -1.17 -2.09 -5.92
N ASN A 430 0.06 -1.75 -5.56
CA ASN A 430 1.00 -2.69 -4.98
C ASN A 430 0.71 -2.86 -3.48
N HIS A 431 0.33 -4.08 -3.09
CA HIS A 431 -0.29 -4.41 -1.81
C HIS A 431 0.71 -4.52 -0.67
N PHE A 432 1.38 -3.40 -0.40
CA PHE A 432 2.30 -3.24 0.69
C PHE A 432 1.55 -2.77 1.94
N PHE A 433 1.67 -3.47 3.07
CA PHE A 433 1.03 -3.09 4.34
C PHE A 433 1.77 -1.90 5.01
N GLY A 434 1.89 -0.78 4.28
CA GLY A 434 2.70 0.38 4.67
C GLY A 434 4.21 0.18 4.46
N ARG A 435 4.62 -1.04 4.10
CA ARG A 435 6.00 -1.45 3.89
C ARG A 435 6.07 -2.62 2.92
N ASP A 436 7.14 -2.68 2.13
CA ASP A 436 7.51 -3.83 1.33
C ASP A 436 8.41 -4.77 2.15
N ASP A 437 7.82 -5.82 2.71
CA ASP A 437 8.47 -6.84 3.53
C ASP A 437 8.97 -8.03 2.69
N ARG A 438 8.82 -7.97 1.37
CA ARG A 438 9.34 -9.00 0.48
C ARG A 438 10.86 -9.08 0.56
N LEU A 439 11.35 -10.26 0.18
CA LEU A 439 12.77 -10.55 0.00
C LEU A 439 12.96 -11.39 -1.26
N LEU A 440 14.15 -11.31 -1.85
CA LEU A 440 14.52 -12.23 -2.92
C LEU A 440 14.80 -13.61 -2.33
N VAL A 441 14.03 -14.60 -2.76
CA VAL A 441 14.20 -15.99 -2.30
C VAL A 441 15.17 -16.75 -3.22
N ASP A 442 15.86 -17.75 -2.67
CA ASP A 442 16.73 -18.62 -3.47
C ASP A 442 15.90 -19.57 -4.34
N ALA A 443 15.61 -19.14 -5.56
CA ALA A 443 14.87 -19.87 -6.59
C ALA A 443 15.54 -21.19 -7.04
N THR A 444 16.75 -21.50 -6.57
CA THR A 444 17.42 -22.77 -6.84
C THR A 444 17.11 -23.87 -5.82
N GLN A 445 16.46 -23.53 -4.71
CA GLN A 445 16.16 -24.45 -3.61
C GLN A 445 14.66 -24.71 -3.46
N MET A 446 14.29 -25.92 -3.06
CA MET A 446 12.90 -26.20 -2.68
C MET A 446 12.55 -25.48 -1.37
N PRO A 447 11.35 -24.90 -1.25
CA PRO A 447 10.21 -25.05 -2.16
C PRO A 447 10.21 -24.11 -3.38
N TRP A 448 11.01 -23.04 -3.35
CA TRP A 448 11.02 -21.94 -4.32
C TRP A 448 11.33 -22.38 -5.76
N ALA A 449 12.19 -23.38 -5.94
CA ALA A 449 12.52 -23.93 -7.25
C ALA A 449 11.31 -24.48 -8.03
N ALA A 450 10.24 -24.89 -7.35
CA ALA A 450 9.02 -25.36 -8.00
C ALA A 450 8.11 -24.22 -8.51
N ILE A 451 8.37 -22.98 -8.08
CA ILE A 451 7.63 -21.77 -8.46
C ILE A 451 8.26 -21.18 -9.72
N GLY A 452 7.45 -20.77 -10.68
CA GLY A 452 7.91 -20.27 -11.96
C GLY A 452 7.05 -19.16 -12.54
N SER A 453 7.67 -18.39 -13.43
CA SER A 453 6.98 -17.39 -14.23
C SER A 453 6.16 -18.10 -15.32
N LEU A 454 4.92 -17.67 -15.48
CA LEU A 454 3.97 -18.14 -16.48
C LEU A 454 3.78 -17.04 -17.53
N GLU A 455 4.35 -17.26 -18.71
CA GLU A 455 4.29 -16.30 -19.82
C GLU A 455 2.91 -16.36 -20.48
N LEU A 456 2.20 -15.23 -20.48
CA LEU A 456 0.88 -15.10 -21.09
C LEU A 456 1.01 -14.52 -22.51
N GLN A 457 -0.12 -14.27 -23.19
CA GLN A 457 -0.08 -13.54 -24.47
C GLN A 457 0.27 -12.07 -24.26
N ASP A 458 -0.14 -11.54 -23.11
CA ASP A 458 0.12 -10.19 -22.64
C ASP A 458 0.39 -10.26 -21.14
N GLY A 459 1.48 -9.63 -20.68
CA GLY A 459 1.95 -9.73 -19.30
C GLY A 459 2.44 -11.12 -18.85
N GLY A 460 2.44 -11.34 -17.54
CA GLY A 460 2.89 -12.58 -16.90
C GLY A 460 2.16 -12.84 -15.58
N CYS A 461 2.10 -14.11 -15.21
CA CYS A 461 1.60 -14.56 -13.91
C CYS A 461 2.65 -15.44 -13.22
N THR A 462 2.33 -15.86 -12.00
CA THR A 462 3.06 -16.90 -11.29
C THR A 462 2.33 -18.25 -11.37
N GLY A 463 3.10 -19.33 -11.40
CA GLY A 463 2.58 -20.68 -11.26
C GLY A 463 3.50 -21.60 -10.47
N THR A 464 2.96 -22.71 -9.97
CA THR A 464 3.72 -23.67 -9.16
C THR A 464 3.59 -25.09 -9.71
N LEU A 465 4.72 -25.78 -9.85
CA LEU A 465 4.74 -27.21 -10.20
C LEU A 465 4.09 -28.03 -9.08
N VAL A 466 2.99 -28.69 -9.42
CA VAL A 466 2.23 -29.61 -8.54
C VAL A 466 2.26 -31.06 -9.05
N GLY A 467 3.04 -31.34 -10.08
CA GLY A 467 3.25 -32.69 -10.59
C GLY A 467 4.32 -32.72 -11.68
N PRO A 468 4.57 -33.89 -12.31
CA PRO A 468 5.60 -34.00 -13.34
C PRO A 468 5.42 -33.02 -14.50
N SER A 469 4.19 -32.80 -14.98
CA SER A 469 3.87 -31.91 -16.12
C SER A 469 2.69 -30.97 -15.80
N LEU A 470 2.45 -30.68 -14.52
CA LEU A 470 1.27 -29.96 -14.06
C LEU A 470 1.66 -28.75 -13.23
N VAL A 471 1.10 -27.60 -13.57
CA VAL A 471 1.28 -26.31 -12.89
C VAL A 471 -0.07 -25.85 -12.35
N LEU A 472 -0.08 -25.33 -11.13
CA LEU A 472 -1.21 -24.67 -10.48
C LEU A 472 -0.99 -23.15 -10.55
N THR A 473 -2.03 -22.39 -10.87
CA THR A 473 -2.03 -20.92 -11.00
C THR A 473 -3.45 -20.38 -10.78
N ALA A 474 -3.68 -19.07 -10.94
CA ALA A 474 -5.01 -18.45 -10.87
C ALA A 474 -5.82 -18.67 -12.17
N ALA A 475 -7.14 -18.60 -12.10
CA ALA A 475 -8.00 -18.72 -13.28
C ALA A 475 -7.90 -17.49 -14.18
N HIS A 476 -7.83 -16.28 -13.62
CA HIS A 476 -7.72 -15.05 -14.41
C HIS A 476 -6.45 -15.03 -15.30
N CYS A 477 -5.39 -15.74 -14.93
CA CYS A 477 -4.20 -15.93 -15.76
C CYS A 477 -4.44 -16.75 -17.04
N VAL A 478 -5.57 -17.47 -17.14
CA VAL A 478 -5.89 -18.35 -18.27
C VAL A 478 -7.26 -18.04 -18.90
N THR A 479 -7.94 -16.97 -18.46
CA THR A 479 -9.20 -16.49 -19.05
C THR A 479 -9.54 -15.07 -18.59
N ASP A 480 -9.94 -14.20 -19.52
CA ASP A 480 -10.42 -12.85 -19.19
C ASP A 480 -11.92 -12.84 -18.88
N THR A 481 -12.67 -13.78 -19.45
CA THR A 481 -14.15 -13.76 -19.45
C THR A 481 -14.78 -14.85 -18.60
N GLY A 482 -14.00 -15.85 -18.18
CA GLY A 482 -14.53 -17.08 -17.58
C GLY A 482 -15.21 -18.03 -18.59
N GLU A 483 -15.27 -17.68 -19.87
CA GLU A 483 -15.89 -18.52 -20.91
C GLU A 483 -14.86 -19.19 -21.83
N GLU A 484 -13.77 -18.49 -22.15
CA GLU A 484 -12.75 -18.94 -23.10
C GLU A 484 -11.41 -19.19 -22.42
N THR A 485 -10.75 -20.29 -22.77
CA THR A 485 -9.40 -20.57 -22.26
C THR A 485 -8.34 -19.90 -23.12
N LEU A 486 -7.62 -18.96 -22.52
CA LEU A 486 -6.37 -18.41 -23.03
C LEU A 486 -5.23 -19.31 -22.56
N THR A 487 -4.56 -19.98 -23.50
CA THR A 487 -3.47 -20.90 -23.17
C THR A 487 -2.18 -20.10 -23.01
N PRO A 488 -1.51 -20.16 -21.84
CA PRO A 488 -0.19 -19.56 -21.66
C PRO A 488 0.83 -20.09 -22.67
N VAL A 489 1.90 -19.34 -22.91
CA VAL A 489 2.95 -19.66 -23.88
C VAL A 489 3.93 -20.67 -23.31
N SER A 490 4.50 -20.34 -22.15
CA SER A 490 5.57 -21.10 -21.51
C SER A 490 5.50 -21.01 -19.99
N PHE A 491 6.19 -21.92 -19.32
CA PHE A 491 6.39 -21.90 -17.88
C PHE A 491 7.88 -22.09 -17.57
N THR A 492 8.45 -21.17 -16.79
CA THR A 492 9.87 -21.13 -16.46
C THR A 492 10.05 -21.24 -14.95
N ALA A 493 10.45 -22.43 -14.48
CA ALA A 493 10.63 -22.74 -13.06
C ALA A 493 11.95 -22.18 -12.52
N GLY A 494 11.90 -21.62 -11.31
CA GLY A 494 13.05 -21.10 -10.58
C GLY A 494 13.85 -20.08 -11.39
N LEU A 495 13.17 -19.16 -12.06
CA LEU A 495 13.77 -18.04 -12.76
C LEU A 495 14.40 -17.07 -11.74
N SER A 496 15.63 -16.66 -12.01
CA SER A 496 16.34 -15.63 -11.27
C SER A 496 17.48 -15.13 -12.14
N VAL A 497 17.52 -13.82 -12.41
CA VAL A 497 18.59 -13.18 -13.19
C VAL A 497 18.78 -13.79 -14.61
N GLY A 498 17.68 -14.07 -15.31
CA GLY A 498 17.72 -14.74 -16.61
C GLY A 498 18.27 -16.18 -16.59
N GLN A 499 18.52 -16.76 -15.41
CA GLN A 499 18.81 -18.18 -15.22
C GLN A 499 17.56 -18.89 -14.72
N SER A 500 17.33 -20.13 -15.15
CA SER A 500 16.19 -20.92 -14.68
C SER A 500 16.58 -22.34 -14.32
N MET A 501 15.79 -22.95 -13.43
CA MET A 501 15.88 -24.38 -13.10
C MET A 501 15.35 -25.24 -14.26
N GLY A 502 14.42 -24.69 -15.04
CA GLY A 502 14.07 -25.21 -16.36
C GLY A 502 12.80 -24.61 -16.94
N GLU A 503 12.66 -24.70 -18.26
CA GLU A 503 11.54 -24.12 -19.01
C GLU A 503 10.78 -25.21 -19.78
N ALA A 504 9.45 -25.13 -19.82
CA ALA A 504 8.61 -26.01 -20.61
C ALA A 504 7.54 -25.22 -21.37
N ARG A 505 7.12 -25.75 -22.53
CA ARG A 505 6.02 -25.14 -23.27
C ARG A 505 4.70 -25.61 -22.68
N VAL A 506 3.72 -24.72 -22.67
CA VAL A 506 2.38 -25.05 -22.25
C VAL A 506 1.60 -25.67 -23.41
N THR A 507 0.81 -26.71 -23.11
CA THR A 507 0.02 -27.47 -24.09
C THR A 507 -1.49 -27.37 -23.89
N GLY A 508 -1.92 -26.84 -22.74
CA GLY A 508 -3.31 -26.58 -22.42
C GLY A 508 -3.46 -26.05 -21.00
N ALA A 509 -4.60 -25.43 -20.75
CA ALA A 509 -5.02 -24.95 -19.44
C ALA A 509 -6.49 -25.33 -19.20
N VAL A 510 -6.86 -25.47 -17.93
CA VAL A 510 -8.26 -25.65 -17.48
C VAL A 510 -8.45 -24.89 -16.18
N PHE A 511 -9.60 -24.25 -16.00
CA PHE A 511 -9.96 -23.52 -14.79
C PHE A 511 -11.31 -24.02 -14.24
N ASP A 512 -11.70 -23.58 -13.03
CA ASP A 512 -13.01 -23.94 -12.46
C ASP A 512 -14.15 -23.36 -13.32
N PRO A 513 -15.09 -24.16 -13.85
CA PRO A 513 -16.20 -23.66 -14.66
C PRO A 513 -17.15 -22.68 -13.95
N ASN A 514 -17.02 -22.51 -12.63
CA ASN A 514 -17.79 -21.51 -11.87
C ASN A 514 -17.02 -20.20 -11.67
N TYR A 515 -15.80 -20.07 -12.19
CA TYR A 515 -15.06 -18.82 -12.16
C TYR A 515 -15.79 -17.72 -12.94
N THR A 516 -15.82 -16.53 -12.36
CA THR A 516 -16.34 -15.30 -12.98
C THR A 516 -15.31 -14.19 -12.78
N PRO A 517 -15.08 -13.33 -13.78
CA PRO A 517 -14.08 -12.27 -13.69
C PRO A 517 -14.51 -11.08 -12.81
N ASP A 518 -15.80 -10.98 -12.47
CA ASP A 518 -16.32 -9.89 -11.66
C ASP A 518 -15.77 -9.97 -10.23
N ALA A 519 -15.04 -8.94 -9.78
CA ALA A 519 -14.59 -8.83 -8.40
C ALA A 519 -15.79 -8.85 -7.44
N GLN A 520 -15.76 -9.74 -6.46
CA GLN A 520 -16.76 -9.82 -5.40
C GLN A 520 -16.13 -9.49 -4.05
N PRO A 521 -16.94 -9.10 -3.05
CA PRO A 521 -16.47 -9.05 -1.66
C PRO A 521 -15.91 -10.40 -1.21
N ALA A 522 -15.05 -10.36 -0.19
CA ALA A 522 -14.54 -11.57 0.46
C ALA A 522 -15.71 -12.48 0.92
N GLY A 523 -15.64 -13.78 0.61
CA GLY A 523 -16.75 -14.71 0.82
C GLY A 523 -17.90 -14.60 -0.20
N GLY A 524 -17.77 -13.75 -1.22
CA GLY A 524 -18.79 -13.44 -2.23
C GLY A 524 -18.73 -14.29 -3.50
N GLY A 525 -17.81 -15.26 -3.60
CA GLY A 525 -17.68 -16.14 -4.77
C GLY A 525 -16.28 -16.22 -5.39
N ASN A 526 -15.27 -15.59 -4.80
CA ASN A 526 -13.91 -15.52 -5.35
C ASN A 526 -13.15 -16.85 -5.27
N GLY A 527 -13.60 -17.82 -4.47
CA GLY A 527 -12.90 -19.10 -4.29
C GLY A 527 -12.89 -20.05 -5.50
N HIS A 528 -13.27 -19.56 -6.68
CA HIS A 528 -13.18 -20.26 -7.96
C HIS A 528 -11.99 -19.80 -8.83
N ASP A 529 -11.23 -18.78 -8.41
CA ASP A 529 -10.08 -18.25 -9.15
C ASP A 529 -8.83 -19.16 -9.06
N TRP A 530 -8.91 -20.35 -9.64
CA TRP A 530 -7.79 -21.28 -9.75
C TRP A 530 -7.81 -22.06 -11.06
N ALA A 531 -6.63 -22.42 -11.55
CA ALA A 531 -6.44 -23.15 -12.80
C ALA A 531 -5.29 -24.15 -12.76
N LEU A 532 -5.35 -25.10 -13.69
CA LEU A 532 -4.31 -26.09 -13.94
C LEU A 532 -3.80 -25.96 -15.37
N VAL A 533 -2.48 -25.91 -15.49
CA VAL A 533 -1.76 -25.77 -16.75
C VAL A 533 -0.93 -27.03 -17.01
N THR A 534 -1.00 -27.57 -18.23
CA THR A 534 -0.31 -28.80 -18.64
C THR A 534 0.90 -28.50 -19.51
N LEU A 535 2.06 -29.05 -19.13
CA LEU A 535 3.34 -28.85 -19.81
C LEU A 535 3.63 -29.93 -20.86
N ASP A 536 4.41 -29.59 -21.89
CA ASP A 536 4.80 -30.48 -22.98
C ASP A 536 5.81 -31.57 -22.57
N ARG A 537 6.46 -31.40 -21.42
CA ARG A 537 7.47 -32.30 -20.86
C ARG A 537 7.35 -32.43 -19.34
N PRO A 538 7.91 -33.49 -18.73
CA PRO A 538 7.82 -33.70 -17.29
C PRO A 538 8.85 -32.86 -16.50
N LEU A 539 8.75 -31.53 -16.58
CA LEU A 539 9.65 -30.58 -15.91
C LEU A 539 9.74 -30.79 -14.40
N GLY A 540 8.63 -31.13 -13.74
CA GLY A 540 8.60 -31.41 -12.30
C GLY A 540 9.46 -32.60 -11.87
N ASN A 541 9.80 -33.53 -12.78
CA ASN A 541 10.74 -34.61 -12.47
C ASN A 541 12.21 -34.15 -12.47
N GLU A 542 12.50 -33.02 -13.09
CA GLU A 542 13.85 -32.44 -13.19
C GLU A 542 14.08 -31.43 -12.05
N VAL A 543 13.09 -30.58 -11.80
CA VAL A 543 13.18 -29.47 -10.83
C VAL A 543 12.67 -29.86 -9.44
N GLY A 544 11.60 -30.66 -9.38
CA GLY A 544 10.79 -30.88 -8.18
C GLY A 544 9.39 -30.30 -8.33
N TYR A 545 8.46 -30.74 -7.50
CA TYR A 545 7.09 -30.22 -7.43
C TYR A 545 6.57 -30.32 -5.98
N LEU A 546 5.56 -29.53 -5.66
CA LEU A 546 4.98 -29.44 -4.32
C LEU A 546 3.67 -30.22 -4.22
N ASP A 547 3.44 -30.80 -3.05
CA ASP A 547 2.15 -31.39 -2.70
C ASP A 547 1.19 -30.30 -2.19
N VAL A 548 -0.11 -30.51 -2.43
CA VAL A 548 -1.17 -29.67 -1.86
C VAL A 548 -1.60 -30.22 -0.50
N HIS A 549 -1.71 -29.35 0.50
CA HIS A 549 -2.33 -29.64 1.79
C HIS A 549 -3.73 -29.05 1.80
N GLU A 550 -4.75 -29.89 1.68
CA GLU A 550 -6.16 -29.48 1.83
C GLU A 550 -6.40 -28.99 3.26
N LEU A 551 -6.79 -27.72 3.42
CA LEU A 551 -7.04 -27.11 4.72
C LEU A 551 -8.09 -27.91 5.51
N THR A 552 -7.73 -28.24 6.75
CA THR A 552 -8.57 -28.99 7.68
C THR A 552 -9.37 -28.06 8.59
N SER A 553 -10.35 -28.59 9.31
CA SER A 553 -11.05 -27.82 10.34
C SER A 553 -10.14 -27.32 11.47
N ALA A 554 -8.97 -27.95 11.68
CA ALA A 554 -7.99 -27.47 12.64
C ALA A 554 -7.27 -26.22 12.10
N ASP A 555 -6.89 -26.24 10.81
CA ASP A 555 -6.22 -25.13 10.14
C ASP A 555 -7.15 -23.91 10.07
N LEU A 556 -8.41 -24.11 9.64
CA LEU A 556 -9.43 -23.04 9.62
C LEU A 556 -9.69 -22.47 11.02
N SER A 557 -9.69 -23.32 12.04
CA SER A 557 -9.83 -22.86 13.43
C SER A 557 -8.59 -22.10 13.94
N GLN A 558 -7.40 -22.32 13.36
CA GLN A 558 -6.19 -21.60 13.71
C GLN A 558 -6.18 -20.22 13.05
N ILE A 559 -6.55 -20.14 11.76
CA ILE A 559 -6.74 -18.88 11.03
C ILE A 559 -7.60 -17.92 11.84
N GLY A 560 -8.83 -18.31 12.20
CA GLY A 560 -9.74 -17.43 12.95
C GLY A 560 -9.39 -17.18 14.43
N ARG A 561 -8.30 -17.76 14.97
CA ARG A 561 -7.87 -17.52 16.37
C ARG A 561 -6.63 -16.66 16.46
N SER A 562 -5.65 -16.93 15.61
CA SER A 562 -4.30 -16.35 15.69
C SER A 562 -3.71 -16.08 14.31
N GLY A 563 -4.47 -16.32 13.23
CA GLY A 563 -3.93 -16.45 11.90
C GLY A 563 -3.08 -17.70 11.70
N LEU A 564 -2.74 -17.96 10.44
CA LEU A 564 -1.87 -19.05 10.01
C LEU A 564 -0.63 -18.46 9.34
N ILE A 565 0.55 -18.77 9.89
CA ILE A 565 1.83 -18.29 9.37
C ILE A 565 2.22 -19.11 8.13
N VAL A 566 2.50 -18.41 7.05
CA VAL A 566 2.74 -18.97 5.72
C VAL A 566 3.91 -18.26 5.05
N ASN A 567 4.43 -18.91 4.02
CA ASN A 567 5.36 -18.32 3.09
C ASN A 567 4.65 -18.11 1.76
N GLN A 568 4.91 -17.01 1.06
CA GLN A 568 4.38 -16.74 -0.28
C GLN A 568 5.54 -16.23 -1.14
N ALA A 569 5.55 -16.53 -2.43
CA ALA A 569 6.51 -15.93 -3.37
C ALA A 569 6.02 -16.02 -4.81
N GLY A 570 6.26 -14.97 -5.59
CA GLY A 570 5.92 -14.90 -7.00
C GLY A 570 6.84 -13.96 -7.79
N TYR A 571 6.48 -13.78 -9.05
CA TYR A 571 7.21 -12.93 -10.00
C TYR A 571 6.42 -11.64 -10.19
N SER A 572 6.58 -10.73 -9.24
CA SER A 572 6.01 -9.39 -9.29
C SER A 572 6.71 -8.54 -10.35
N TRP A 573 5.95 -7.70 -11.04
CA TRP A 573 6.44 -6.82 -12.12
C TRP A 573 7.67 -6.00 -11.72
N ASP A 574 7.69 -5.50 -10.48
CA ASP A 574 8.71 -4.61 -9.95
C ASP A 574 10.01 -5.33 -9.57
N THR A 575 10.01 -6.66 -9.45
CA THR A 575 11.20 -7.46 -9.16
C THR A 575 11.81 -8.15 -10.40
N GLY A 576 11.17 -7.96 -11.56
CA GLY A 576 11.64 -8.47 -12.85
C GLY A 576 11.75 -9.99 -12.87
N ASP A 577 12.91 -10.50 -13.30
CA ASP A 577 13.19 -11.94 -13.37
C ASP A 577 13.40 -12.59 -11.99
N ASN A 578 13.37 -11.82 -10.89
CA ASN A 578 13.65 -12.34 -9.56
C ASN A 578 12.37 -12.84 -8.89
N LEU A 579 12.45 -14.05 -8.32
CA LEU A 579 11.41 -14.54 -7.43
C LEU A 579 11.52 -13.79 -6.10
N SER A 580 10.50 -13.02 -5.77
CA SER A 580 10.38 -12.28 -4.52
C SER A 580 9.22 -12.81 -3.70
N GLY A 581 9.23 -12.59 -2.39
CA GLY A 581 8.15 -13.07 -1.56
C GLY A 581 8.35 -12.88 -0.07
N ASN A 582 7.37 -13.37 0.67
CA ASN A 582 7.23 -13.22 2.10
C ASN A 582 7.64 -14.51 2.84
N VAL A 583 8.40 -14.36 3.92
CA VAL A 583 8.73 -15.46 4.85
C VAL A 583 8.08 -15.18 6.19
N GLY A 584 6.93 -15.81 6.45
CA GLY A 584 6.24 -15.70 7.73
C GLY A 584 5.10 -14.66 7.79
N CYS A 585 4.50 -14.31 6.65
CA CYS A 585 3.26 -13.55 6.63
C CYS A 585 2.05 -14.38 7.12
N ARG A 586 0.90 -13.75 7.31
CA ARG A 586 -0.26 -14.36 7.98
C ARG A 586 -1.48 -14.45 7.07
N VAL A 587 -2.15 -15.59 7.07
CA VAL A 587 -3.55 -15.72 6.65
C VAL A 587 -4.44 -15.38 7.85
N VAL A 588 -5.29 -14.37 7.72
CA VAL A 588 -6.07 -13.79 8.83
C VAL A 588 -7.51 -14.28 8.86
N GLU A 589 -8.11 -14.56 7.71
CA GLU A 589 -9.50 -14.99 7.61
C GLU A 589 -9.68 -16.02 6.49
N ALA A 590 -10.68 -16.90 6.64
CA ALA A 590 -11.04 -17.90 5.65
C ALA A 590 -12.56 -18.05 5.57
N PHE A 591 -13.11 -18.08 4.36
CA PHE A 591 -14.55 -18.08 4.11
C PHE A 591 -15.07 -19.42 3.61
N ASP A 592 -16.40 -19.57 3.60
CA ASP A 592 -17.06 -20.81 3.16
C ASP A 592 -16.96 -21.05 1.64
N ASP A 593 -16.74 -19.99 0.85
CA ASP A 593 -16.56 -20.07 -0.60
C ASP A 593 -15.14 -20.50 -1.02
N ASN A 594 -14.24 -20.72 -0.05
CA ASN A 594 -12.81 -21.03 -0.20
C ASN A 594 -11.92 -19.82 -0.54
N SER A 595 -12.41 -18.60 -0.41
CA SER A 595 -11.54 -17.42 -0.37
C SER A 595 -10.92 -17.24 1.02
N ILE A 596 -9.74 -16.61 1.09
CA ILE A 596 -9.02 -16.26 2.33
C ILE A 596 -8.49 -14.83 2.25
N LEU A 597 -8.34 -14.18 3.41
CA LEU A 597 -7.61 -12.90 3.54
C LEU A 597 -6.21 -13.13 4.10
N HIS A 598 -5.23 -12.37 3.63
CA HIS A 598 -3.85 -12.45 4.11
C HIS A 598 -3.15 -11.10 4.19
N GLU A 599 -2.04 -11.09 4.95
CA GLU A 599 -1.13 -9.96 5.19
C GLU A 599 0.21 -10.14 4.44
N CYS A 600 0.26 -11.00 3.41
CA CYS A 600 1.45 -11.12 2.56
C CYS A 600 1.46 -10.00 1.52
N ASP A 601 2.59 -9.32 1.37
CA ASP A 601 2.79 -8.31 0.35
C ASP A 601 2.82 -8.94 -1.04
N THR A 602 1.94 -8.49 -1.93
CA THR A 602 1.86 -8.96 -3.31
C THR A 602 1.71 -7.77 -4.26
N ALA A 603 2.15 -7.94 -5.49
CA ALA A 603 2.02 -6.95 -6.55
C ALA A 603 1.61 -7.64 -7.86
N GLN A 604 1.27 -6.85 -8.88
CA GLN A 604 0.90 -7.40 -10.18
C GLN A 604 1.95 -8.42 -10.68
N GLY A 605 1.48 -9.59 -11.11
CA GLY A 605 2.33 -10.74 -11.48
C GLY A 605 2.45 -11.83 -10.41
N ASP A 606 2.19 -11.51 -9.13
CA ASP A 606 2.08 -12.52 -8.06
C ASP A 606 0.86 -13.44 -8.22
N SER A 607 -0.10 -13.05 -9.05
CA SER A 607 -1.26 -13.87 -9.41
C SER A 607 -0.91 -15.33 -9.67
N GLY A 608 -1.54 -16.24 -8.93
CA GLY A 608 -1.28 -17.68 -8.98
C GLY A 608 -0.06 -18.17 -8.19
N SER A 609 0.64 -17.29 -7.48
CA SER A 609 1.71 -17.64 -6.54
C SER A 609 1.17 -18.51 -5.39
N PRO A 610 1.98 -19.44 -4.86
CA PRO A 610 1.51 -20.35 -3.83
C PRO A 610 1.67 -19.77 -2.44
N PHE A 611 0.70 -20.03 -1.58
CA PHE A 611 0.87 -19.93 -0.13
C PHE A 611 1.33 -21.28 0.41
N LEU A 612 2.43 -21.28 1.13
CA LEU A 612 3.14 -22.45 1.59
C LEU A 612 3.06 -22.59 3.10
N LEU A 613 2.58 -23.75 3.55
CA LEU A 613 2.57 -24.14 4.95
C LEU A 613 3.57 -25.28 5.18
N ASN A 614 4.35 -25.20 6.25
CA ASN A 614 5.20 -26.30 6.67
C ASN A 614 4.39 -27.33 7.47
N VAL A 615 4.07 -28.46 6.84
CA VAL A 615 3.32 -29.56 7.46
C VAL A 615 4.26 -30.75 7.66
N ASP A 616 4.51 -31.10 8.91
CA ASP A 616 5.38 -32.22 9.31
C ASP A 616 6.80 -32.15 8.71
N GLY A 617 7.36 -30.94 8.54
CA GLY A 617 8.70 -30.71 7.99
C GLY A 617 8.76 -30.66 6.46
N ALA A 618 7.61 -30.66 5.78
CA ALA A 618 7.51 -30.50 4.34
C ALA A 618 6.66 -29.27 3.98
N TRP A 619 7.17 -28.45 3.07
CA TRP A 619 6.42 -27.33 2.50
C TRP A 619 5.34 -27.83 1.55
N LYS A 620 4.11 -27.34 1.73
CA LYS A 620 2.94 -27.71 0.95
C LYS A 620 2.12 -26.50 0.58
N ILE A 621 1.48 -26.53 -0.58
CA ILE A 621 0.61 -25.46 -1.04
C ILE A 621 -0.71 -25.54 -0.28
N ILE A 622 -1.17 -24.42 0.28
CA ILE A 622 -2.46 -24.30 0.96
C ILE A 622 -3.42 -23.32 0.30
N ALA A 623 -2.92 -22.41 -0.55
CA ALA A 623 -3.72 -21.45 -1.31
C ALA A 623 -2.95 -20.95 -2.55
N VAL A 624 -3.65 -20.27 -3.45
CA VAL A 624 -3.10 -19.55 -4.59
C VAL A 624 -3.53 -18.09 -4.55
N ASP A 625 -2.61 -17.19 -4.83
CA ASP A 625 -2.87 -15.75 -4.89
C ASP A 625 -3.82 -15.41 -6.04
N SER A 626 -4.74 -14.47 -5.80
CA SER A 626 -5.85 -14.18 -6.70
C SER A 626 -5.95 -12.68 -6.98
N THR A 627 -6.72 -11.94 -6.18
CA THR A 627 -7.10 -10.56 -6.51
C THR A 627 -7.15 -9.68 -5.27
N PHE A 628 -7.34 -8.40 -5.49
CA PHE A 628 -7.53 -7.39 -4.47
C PHE A 628 -9.01 -7.11 -4.23
N PHE A 629 -9.32 -6.70 -3.00
CA PHE A 629 -10.64 -6.18 -2.67
C PHE A 629 -10.53 -4.86 -1.90
N ASN A 630 -11.21 -3.84 -2.44
CA ASN A 630 -11.49 -2.57 -1.78
C ASN A 630 -13.03 -2.47 -1.54
N PRO A 631 -13.54 -2.63 -0.30
CA PRO A 631 -14.90 -2.23 0.04
C PRO A 631 -14.98 -0.70 0.12
N ASP A 632 -16.04 -0.11 -0.45
CA ASP A 632 -16.38 1.32 -0.42
C ASP A 632 -16.51 1.99 0.99
N ASP A 633 -16.12 1.35 2.09
CA ASP A 633 -16.26 1.86 3.47
C ASP A 633 -14.95 1.71 4.26
N ASP A 634 -14.14 2.79 4.24
CA ASP A 634 -12.81 3.01 4.88
C ASP A 634 -12.72 2.81 6.41
N LYS A 635 -13.70 2.18 7.05
CA LYS A 635 -13.82 2.16 8.52
C LYS A 635 -13.22 0.93 9.21
N SER A 636 -12.49 0.11 8.47
CA SER A 636 -11.82 -1.09 8.99
C SER A 636 -10.33 -1.01 8.68
N PRO A 637 -9.43 -1.40 9.61
CA PRO A 637 -8.01 -1.61 9.28
C PRO A 637 -7.77 -2.72 8.23
N PHE A 638 -8.82 -3.40 7.79
CA PHE A 638 -8.86 -4.34 6.67
C PHE A 638 -9.76 -3.84 5.52
N ALA A 639 -9.93 -2.53 5.36
CA ALA A 639 -10.61 -1.92 4.20
C ALA A 639 -9.81 -2.12 2.89
N GLN A 640 -8.60 -2.65 2.95
CA GLN A 640 -7.87 -3.14 1.78
C GLN A 640 -7.39 -4.54 2.17
N ALA A 641 -7.88 -5.58 1.50
CA ALA A 641 -7.56 -6.95 1.88
C ALA A 641 -7.26 -7.83 0.66
N ASN A 642 -6.12 -8.53 0.74
CA ASN A 642 -5.65 -9.40 -0.33
C ASN A 642 -6.39 -10.73 -0.27
N LEU A 643 -6.93 -11.16 -1.42
CA LEU A 643 -7.66 -12.41 -1.55
C LEU A 643 -6.78 -13.48 -2.19
N ALA A 644 -6.82 -14.66 -1.57
CA ALA A 644 -6.32 -15.89 -2.16
C ALA A 644 -7.41 -16.96 -2.16
N VAL A 645 -7.25 -17.97 -3.01
CA VAL A 645 -8.14 -19.14 -3.06
C VAL A 645 -7.46 -20.30 -2.34
N ASP A 646 -8.10 -20.83 -1.31
CA ASP A 646 -7.54 -21.94 -0.55
C ASP A 646 -7.72 -23.32 -1.20
N SER A 647 -6.90 -24.24 -0.73
CA SER A 647 -6.76 -25.61 -1.21
C SER A 647 -8.02 -26.45 -1.17
N ARG A 648 -9.07 -26.10 -0.40
CA ARG A 648 -10.35 -26.83 -0.43
C ARG A 648 -11.00 -26.76 -1.81
N ALA A 649 -10.74 -25.70 -2.58
CA ALA A 649 -11.25 -25.53 -3.93
C ALA A 649 -10.59 -26.51 -4.93
N PHE A 650 -9.27 -26.69 -4.86
CA PHE A 650 -8.49 -27.35 -5.92
C PHE A 650 -7.79 -28.66 -5.53
N ALA A 651 -7.58 -28.97 -4.24
CA ALA A 651 -6.78 -30.11 -3.79
C ALA A 651 -7.26 -31.44 -4.41
N ARG A 652 -8.58 -31.62 -4.48
CA ARG A 652 -9.19 -32.81 -5.07
C ARG A 652 -8.92 -32.94 -6.56
N MET A 653 -8.84 -31.83 -7.30
CA MET A 653 -8.56 -31.85 -8.73
C MET A 653 -7.08 -32.11 -8.99
N VAL A 654 -6.19 -31.43 -8.26
CA VAL A 654 -4.73 -31.66 -8.34
C VAL A 654 -4.40 -33.14 -8.09
N ALA A 655 -4.94 -33.73 -7.03
CA ALA A 655 -4.71 -35.14 -6.69
C ALA A 655 -5.24 -36.14 -7.73
N GLN A 656 -6.14 -35.74 -8.65
CA GLN A 656 -6.62 -36.59 -9.75
C GLN A 656 -5.70 -36.54 -10.98
N GLN A 657 -4.88 -35.50 -11.10
CA GLN A 657 -4.00 -35.26 -12.24
C GLN A 657 -2.55 -35.69 -11.95
N GLN A 658 -2.17 -35.80 -10.68
CA GLN A 658 -0.96 -36.50 -10.21
C GLN A 658 -1.09 -38.02 -10.39
#